data_AF-A0A8H5V7A2-F1
#
_entry.id   AF-A0A8H5V7A2-F1
#
_cell.length_a   1.000
_cell.length_b   1.000
_cell.length_c   1.000
_cell.angle_alpha   90.00
_cell.angle_beta   90.00
_cell.angle_gamma   90.00
#
_symmetry.space_group_name_H-M   'P 1'
#
loop_
_entity.id
_entity.type
_entity.pdbx_description
1 polymer ?
#
loop_
_entity_poly.entity_id
_entity_poly.type
_entity_poly.pdbx_seq_one_letter_code
_entity_poly.pdbx_strand_id
1 'polypeptide(L)'
;MPRKQAVAPKYNLPPTLKTPCVLQINGEPFGGKELGIATSISTYLRAVRTPDKDSYLSFVIEFPLPDEVEAIGFGKCHDVDDSSRKVNPSNSRKLTVKFPRDDIKITYRAADVEEIARYPKAKKHMSWVEVFLGENTAVSVNRFGIPYSNPGHPAEDWLRSPDTAPVLHGLSLLDIFQQRHFCFLAAKIDTAMMSNWSVASLAPSFDYGYGSDQSWDLERYMKQLHEIKGHRFQTAWSFETDASHVTALTQSIVQDFMWIQKWCLDMTTKTGSAYFVKHPASRQSKRWLAIVKMEPGLWKQPAWSQACINGTMKLVVHPGPDEIPESWTEDLSERWSARICHDPDEVRLLKRHPLTEKDFVIKVIEPVQPQLGLKEFDSREEADAAYETDQSHYNRVSFEWDLQLHDAKRQVDAICDLLPSATPNHLFCDQGREAPELSTGNKALMMSLHRDLLRGDGFWKTMVAADPAVKEMSGHMGDVNIGGQRERLALPMLPFVNFLKENGRSGWSDALLSEVSGADQCPLRYYLSNRPLGFGIIKTVTNINDTAVLPVAVLAMHATVRTVMASGPTPDAVSEFASDLYVVSRSVASKYNIGRGQEASSRAPLIIRGFQLQVECEAFKRLLQYPHLGDEAVGCDEWGVKLDWKLHLSATFWLRVCLGSDSLPLLHKDDRKILHEFQVLVARIDMLAPLLERVSGKISWEEYVAGKTVGDAEIMALMKMLIDNADIVCTTPSLAHTEDHLKKWKVERARGIAVDEAGHMSRGDLYSVWGNTLLPCLLAGDEEFVPLEVKSYHDMDNYRNFRNRFGDDARKSALEFLTATGWPVYRVRG
;
A
#
# COMPACT_ATOMS: atom_id res chain seq x y z
N MET A 1 25.39 -35.09 4.16
CA MET A 1 25.46 -34.42 2.84
C MET A 1 24.82 -33.04 2.94
N PRO A 2 25.46 -31.95 2.48
CA PRO A 2 24.79 -30.66 2.41
C PRO A 2 23.61 -30.76 1.45
N ARG A 3 22.38 -30.64 1.97
CA ARG A 3 21.15 -30.69 1.15
C ARG A 3 21.17 -29.52 0.17
N LYS A 4 20.74 -29.71 -1.08
CA LYS A 4 20.67 -28.62 -2.07
C LYS A 4 19.43 -27.76 -1.81
N GLN A 5 19.53 -26.46 -2.07
CA GLN A 5 18.40 -25.53 -2.00
C GLN A 5 17.27 -25.98 -2.91
N ALA A 6 16.02 -25.77 -2.51
CA ALA A 6 14.87 -26.05 -3.37
C ALA A 6 14.98 -25.21 -4.66
N VAL A 7 14.87 -25.86 -5.82
CA VAL A 7 14.96 -25.24 -7.14
C VAL A 7 13.61 -25.35 -7.83
N ALA A 8 13.28 -24.36 -8.66
CA ALA A 8 12.10 -24.37 -9.50
C ALA A 8 12.00 -25.65 -10.36
N PRO A 9 10.78 -26.10 -10.70
CA PRO A 9 10.57 -27.22 -11.61
C PRO A 9 11.34 -27.02 -12.92
N LYS A 10 12.10 -28.05 -13.34
CA LYS A 10 12.75 -28.05 -14.64
C LYS A 10 11.88 -28.80 -15.64
N TYR A 11 11.23 -28.03 -16.51
CA TYR A 11 10.62 -28.59 -17.70
C TYR A 11 11.67 -28.64 -18.81
N ASN A 12 11.80 -29.76 -19.52
CA ASN A 12 12.70 -29.89 -20.68
C ASN A 12 12.13 -29.10 -21.87
N LEU A 13 12.10 -27.77 -21.75
CA LEU A 13 11.50 -26.85 -22.71
C LEU A 13 12.59 -26.03 -23.42
N PRO A 14 12.33 -25.57 -24.66
CA PRO A 14 13.22 -24.63 -25.33
C PRO A 14 13.33 -23.30 -24.57
N PRO A 15 14.41 -22.53 -24.77
CA PRO A 15 14.57 -21.22 -24.15
C PRO A 15 13.44 -20.25 -24.57
N THR A 16 13.22 -19.21 -23.77
CA THR A 16 12.36 -18.08 -24.13
C THR A 16 12.77 -17.51 -25.49
N LEU A 17 11.78 -17.27 -26.37
CA LEU A 17 12.02 -16.76 -27.71
C LEU A 17 11.61 -15.29 -27.79
N LYS A 18 12.44 -14.46 -28.43
CA LYS A 18 12.07 -13.14 -28.96
C LYS A 18 12.64 -13.02 -30.38
N THR A 19 11.77 -12.90 -31.37
CA THR A 19 12.15 -12.84 -32.79
C THR A 19 11.49 -11.64 -33.45
N PRO A 20 12.25 -10.75 -34.13
CA PRO A 20 11.67 -9.69 -34.93
C PRO A 20 10.72 -10.23 -35.99
N CYS A 21 9.57 -9.61 -36.15
CA CYS A 21 8.59 -9.97 -37.17
C CYS A 21 7.95 -8.72 -37.77
N VAL A 22 7.17 -8.93 -38.83
CA VAL A 22 6.19 -7.97 -39.33
C VAL A 22 4.81 -8.64 -39.31
N LEU A 23 3.77 -7.91 -38.93
CA LEU A 23 2.39 -8.36 -39.04
C LEU A 23 1.88 -7.97 -40.44
N GLN A 24 1.29 -8.92 -41.16
CA GLN A 24 0.62 -8.66 -42.43
C GLN A 24 -0.86 -8.45 -42.22
N ILE A 25 -1.36 -7.32 -42.74
CA ILE A 25 -2.76 -6.94 -42.68
C ILE A 25 -3.21 -6.68 -44.11
N ASN A 26 -4.08 -7.54 -44.65
CA ASN A 26 -4.57 -7.46 -46.03
C ASN A 26 -3.44 -7.34 -47.09
N GLY A 27 -2.27 -7.91 -46.82
CA GLY A 27 -1.11 -7.88 -47.72
C GLY A 27 -0.15 -6.70 -47.55
N GLU A 28 -0.46 -5.75 -46.66
CA GLU A 28 0.44 -4.66 -46.30
C GLU A 28 1.12 -4.90 -44.93
N PRO A 29 2.40 -4.49 -44.78
CA PRO A 29 3.16 -4.68 -43.55
C PRO A 29 2.80 -3.64 -42.46
N PHE A 30 2.52 -4.13 -41.24
CA PHE A 30 2.42 -3.34 -40.03
C PHE A 30 3.63 -3.61 -39.10
N GLY A 31 4.34 -2.54 -38.74
CA GLY A 31 5.53 -2.63 -37.90
C GLY A 31 6.76 -3.13 -38.65
N GLY A 32 7.67 -3.79 -37.93
CA GLY A 32 8.86 -4.43 -38.49
C GLY A 32 10.03 -3.50 -38.80
N LYS A 33 10.21 -2.44 -37.99
CA LYS A 33 11.39 -1.57 -38.00
C LYS A 33 12.72 -2.35 -38.10
N GLU A 34 12.85 -3.44 -37.34
CA GLU A 34 14.04 -4.30 -37.32
C GLU A 34 14.28 -5.04 -38.64
N LEU A 35 13.23 -5.22 -39.45
CA LEU A 35 13.28 -5.84 -40.78
C LEU A 35 13.51 -4.82 -41.90
N GLY A 36 13.68 -3.53 -41.55
CA GLY A 36 14.01 -2.47 -42.49
C GLY A 36 12.82 -1.78 -43.13
N ILE A 37 11.60 -2.02 -42.62
CA ILE A 37 10.41 -1.27 -43.03
C ILE A 37 10.55 0.17 -42.54
N ALA A 38 10.13 1.13 -43.37
CA ALA A 38 10.17 2.56 -43.07
C ALA A 38 9.08 2.94 -42.04
N THR A 39 9.23 2.46 -40.81
CA THR A 39 8.36 2.73 -39.66
C THR A 39 9.18 2.88 -38.39
N SER A 40 8.64 3.62 -37.42
CA SER A 40 9.19 3.74 -36.07
C SER A 40 8.77 2.60 -35.15
N ILE A 41 7.84 1.73 -35.61
CA ILE A 41 7.18 0.70 -34.80
C ILE A 41 7.93 -0.61 -34.91
N SER A 42 8.32 -1.14 -33.76
CA SER A 42 8.97 -2.44 -33.65
C SER A 42 7.96 -3.54 -33.33
N THR A 43 8.16 -4.72 -33.90
CA THR A 43 7.25 -5.85 -33.72
C THR A 43 8.00 -7.16 -33.54
N TYR A 44 7.53 -7.98 -32.60
CA TYR A 44 8.21 -9.22 -32.23
C TYR A 44 7.22 -10.36 -31.95
N LEU A 45 7.56 -11.56 -32.39
CA LEU A 45 6.98 -12.78 -31.83
C LEU A 45 7.79 -13.19 -30.60
N ARG A 46 7.07 -13.47 -29.50
CA ARG A 46 7.64 -13.87 -28.23
C ARG A 46 6.98 -15.15 -27.72
N ALA A 47 7.78 -16.05 -27.18
CA ALA A 47 7.30 -17.18 -26.38
C ALA A 47 7.90 -17.08 -24.99
N VAL A 48 7.04 -16.88 -23.99
CA VAL A 48 7.42 -16.76 -22.58
C VAL A 48 7.28 -18.11 -21.92
N ARG A 49 8.36 -18.58 -21.29
CA ARG A 49 8.44 -19.87 -20.59
C ARG A 49 9.09 -19.65 -19.25
N THR A 50 8.28 -19.65 -18.20
CA THR A 50 8.74 -19.41 -16.83
C THR A 50 8.13 -20.45 -15.91
N PRO A 51 8.87 -20.93 -14.90
CA PRO A 51 8.34 -21.92 -13.96
C PRO A 51 7.35 -21.31 -12.95
N ASP A 52 7.36 -19.98 -12.77
CA ASP A 52 6.66 -19.29 -11.67
C ASP A 52 5.55 -18.35 -12.15
N LYS A 53 5.19 -18.43 -13.44
CA LYS A 53 4.10 -17.69 -14.09
C LYS A 53 3.61 -18.46 -15.31
N ASP A 54 2.39 -18.17 -15.75
CA ASP A 54 1.86 -18.77 -16.96
C ASP A 54 2.77 -18.52 -18.16
N SER A 55 3.11 -19.61 -18.84
CA SER A 55 3.78 -19.56 -20.14
C SER A 55 2.78 -19.20 -21.24
N TYR A 56 3.21 -18.43 -22.24
CA TYR A 56 2.31 -17.99 -23.32
C TYR A 56 3.07 -17.68 -24.62
N LEU A 57 2.33 -17.76 -25.73
CA LEU A 57 2.76 -17.19 -27.01
C LEU A 57 2.20 -15.77 -27.12
N SER A 58 2.97 -14.86 -27.70
CA SER A 58 2.54 -13.47 -27.85
C SER A 58 3.16 -12.78 -29.05
N PHE A 59 2.46 -11.74 -29.49
CA PHE A 59 2.91 -10.73 -30.41
C PHE A 59 3.08 -9.41 -29.66
N VAL A 60 4.25 -8.79 -29.77
CA VAL A 60 4.60 -7.55 -29.08
C VAL A 60 4.71 -6.43 -30.09
N ILE A 61 4.05 -5.30 -29.83
CA ILE A 61 4.16 -4.06 -30.59
C ILE A 61 4.82 -3.02 -29.67
N GLU A 62 5.90 -2.39 -30.13
CA GLU A 62 6.57 -1.31 -29.40
C GLU A 62 6.39 0.01 -30.16
N PHE A 63 5.72 0.97 -29.53
CA PHE A 63 5.52 2.32 -30.02
C PHE A 63 6.58 3.26 -29.44
N PRO A 64 7.13 4.22 -30.21
CA PRO A 64 8.08 5.19 -29.68
C PRO A 64 7.42 6.10 -28.64
N LEU A 65 8.17 6.46 -27.61
CA LEU A 65 7.84 7.52 -26.66
C LEU A 65 8.97 8.56 -26.66
N PRO A 66 8.72 9.79 -27.12
CA PRO A 66 9.72 10.85 -27.13
C PRO A 66 10.14 11.26 -25.72
N ASP A 67 11.36 11.79 -25.55
CA ASP A 67 11.80 12.33 -24.26
C ASP A 67 11.18 13.72 -24.00
N GLU A 68 10.80 14.42 -25.07
CA GLU A 68 10.23 15.77 -25.03
C GLU A 68 8.85 15.82 -24.35
N VAL A 69 8.08 14.71 -24.35
CA VAL A 69 6.77 14.69 -23.67
C VAL A 69 6.91 14.71 -22.15
N GLU A 70 8.06 14.31 -21.62
CA GLU A 70 8.35 14.56 -20.22
C GLU A 70 8.39 16.07 -19.99
N ALA A 71 9.17 16.81 -20.78
CA ALA A 71 9.37 18.25 -20.65
C ALA A 71 8.07 19.06 -20.60
N ILE A 72 7.06 18.67 -21.39
CA ILE A 72 5.73 19.33 -21.42
C ILE A 72 4.83 18.98 -20.22
N GLY A 73 5.19 17.97 -19.41
CA GLY A 73 4.45 17.57 -18.21
C GLY A 73 3.63 16.29 -18.33
N PHE A 74 3.76 15.48 -19.38
CA PHE A 74 3.06 14.19 -19.46
C PHE A 74 3.53 13.21 -18.37
N GLY A 75 4.84 13.24 -18.09
CA GLY A 75 5.55 12.33 -17.18
C GLY A 75 6.43 11.32 -17.93
N LYS A 76 7.37 10.69 -17.20
CA LYS A 76 8.25 9.64 -17.72
C LYS A 76 7.61 8.27 -17.51
N CYS A 77 7.46 7.50 -18.58
CA CYS A 77 7.04 6.10 -18.49
C CYS A 77 8.24 5.19 -18.21
N HIS A 78 7.97 4.08 -17.53
CA HIS A 78 8.97 3.09 -17.16
C HIS A 78 8.62 1.70 -17.71
N ASP A 79 9.63 0.84 -17.80
CA ASP A 79 9.47 -0.57 -18.11
C ASP A 79 10.40 -1.42 -17.24
N VAL A 80 10.05 -2.69 -17.09
CA VAL A 80 10.86 -3.64 -16.34
C VAL A 80 11.89 -4.24 -17.29
N ASP A 81 13.16 -4.11 -16.95
CA ASP A 81 14.22 -4.78 -17.68
C ASP A 81 14.17 -6.30 -17.41
N ASP A 82 14.05 -7.08 -18.47
CA ASP A 82 13.89 -8.54 -18.38
C ASP A 82 15.11 -9.21 -17.72
N SER A 83 16.29 -8.61 -17.82
CA SER A 83 17.56 -9.18 -17.32
C SER A 83 17.85 -8.85 -15.86
N SER A 84 17.82 -7.56 -15.51
CA SER A 84 18.10 -7.04 -14.18
C SER A 84 16.88 -7.05 -13.25
N ARG A 85 15.67 -7.21 -13.81
CA ARG A 85 14.39 -7.12 -13.11
C ARG A 85 14.16 -5.78 -12.41
N LYS A 86 14.88 -4.73 -12.84
CA LYS A 86 14.73 -3.37 -12.34
C LYS A 86 13.78 -2.56 -13.20
N VAL A 87 13.09 -1.62 -12.56
CA VAL A 87 12.24 -0.64 -13.22
C VAL A 87 13.14 0.49 -13.75
N ASN A 88 13.14 0.69 -15.06
CA ASN A 88 13.96 1.71 -15.72
C ASN A 88 13.09 2.64 -16.57
N PRO A 89 13.50 3.91 -16.75
CA PRO A 89 12.84 4.80 -17.70
C PRO A 89 12.83 4.19 -19.11
N SER A 90 11.70 4.32 -19.82
CA SER A 90 11.51 3.75 -21.15
C SER A 90 11.24 4.83 -22.19
N ASN A 91 11.80 4.64 -23.38
CA ASN A 91 11.55 5.45 -24.57
C ASN A 91 10.62 4.72 -25.57
N SER A 92 9.96 3.66 -25.12
CA SER A 92 8.92 2.97 -25.87
C SER A 92 7.79 2.46 -24.99
N ARG A 93 6.59 2.41 -25.58
CA ARG A 93 5.40 1.80 -25.01
C ARG A 93 5.16 0.44 -25.65
N LYS A 94 5.12 -0.63 -24.84
CA LYS A 94 4.90 -1.99 -25.32
C LYS A 94 3.45 -2.41 -25.11
N LEU A 95 2.81 -2.93 -26.16
CA LEU A 95 1.60 -3.76 -26.07
C LEU A 95 1.97 -5.22 -26.30
N THR A 96 1.43 -6.12 -25.49
CA THR A 96 1.67 -7.56 -25.66
C THR A 96 0.33 -8.27 -25.87
N VAL A 97 0.10 -8.68 -27.11
CA VAL A 97 -1.04 -9.48 -27.52
C VAL A 97 -0.73 -10.94 -27.23
N LYS A 98 -1.38 -11.53 -26.23
CA LYS A 98 -1.22 -12.93 -25.85
C LYS A 98 -2.24 -13.79 -26.60
N PHE A 99 -1.75 -14.88 -27.16
CA PHE A 99 -2.60 -15.88 -27.80
C PHE A 99 -3.09 -16.90 -26.77
N PRO A 100 -4.33 -17.41 -26.91
CA PRO A 100 -4.85 -18.48 -26.07
C PRO A 100 -4.04 -19.77 -26.27
N ARG A 101 -4.09 -20.66 -25.27
CA ARG A 101 -3.48 -21.99 -25.35
C ARG A 101 -4.37 -22.99 -26.08
N ASP A 102 -5.67 -22.86 -25.92
CA ASP A 102 -6.66 -23.79 -26.46
C ASP A 102 -7.32 -23.22 -27.73
N ASP A 103 -7.83 -24.13 -28.57
CA ASP A 103 -8.59 -23.80 -29.79
C ASP A 103 -7.87 -22.78 -30.70
N ILE A 104 -6.59 -23.07 -30.96
CA ILE A 104 -5.67 -22.31 -31.80
C ILE A 104 -4.96 -23.26 -32.77
N LYS A 105 -4.89 -22.87 -34.05
CA LYS A 105 -4.12 -23.58 -35.08
C LYS A 105 -3.00 -22.66 -35.57
N ILE A 106 -1.77 -23.18 -35.56
CA ILE A 106 -0.59 -22.44 -36.03
C ILE A 106 0.04 -23.20 -37.19
N THR A 107 0.25 -22.52 -38.32
CA THR A 107 0.95 -23.07 -39.50
C THR A 107 2.24 -22.31 -39.75
N TYR A 108 3.21 -22.99 -40.38
CA TYR A 108 4.53 -22.46 -40.66
C TYR A 108 4.89 -22.77 -42.11
N ARG A 109 5.48 -21.81 -42.82
CA ARG A 109 6.14 -22.04 -44.11
C ARG A 109 7.38 -21.17 -44.24
N ALA A 110 8.38 -21.65 -44.98
CA ALA A 110 9.51 -20.82 -45.37
C ALA A 110 9.03 -19.67 -46.27
N ALA A 111 9.68 -18.51 -46.15
CA ALA A 111 9.47 -17.39 -47.07
C ALA A 111 10.38 -17.53 -48.29
N ASP A 112 9.84 -17.27 -49.47
CA ASP A 112 10.57 -17.38 -50.73
C ASP A 112 11.48 -16.16 -50.96
N VAL A 113 12.45 -16.28 -51.87
CA VAL A 113 13.45 -15.22 -52.16
C VAL A 113 12.79 -13.89 -52.52
N GLU A 114 11.71 -13.92 -53.30
CA GLU A 114 10.95 -12.73 -53.70
C GLU A 114 10.23 -12.07 -52.53
N GLU A 115 9.72 -12.87 -51.58
CA GLU A 115 9.04 -12.35 -50.38
C GLU A 115 10.05 -11.70 -49.42
N ILE A 116 11.21 -12.33 -49.25
CA ILE A 116 12.33 -11.82 -48.44
C ILE A 116 12.86 -10.51 -49.02
N ALA A 117 12.96 -10.39 -50.34
CA ALA A 117 13.48 -9.21 -51.03
C ALA A 117 12.67 -7.93 -50.77
N ARG A 118 11.40 -8.05 -50.34
CA ARG A 118 10.55 -6.89 -49.98
C ARG A 118 11.00 -6.18 -48.71
N TYR A 119 11.90 -6.78 -47.92
CA TYR A 119 12.31 -6.25 -46.62
C TYR A 119 13.83 -5.97 -46.60
N PRO A 120 14.26 -4.70 -46.57
CA PRO A 120 15.67 -4.32 -46.77
C PRO A 120 16.66 -4.89 -45.76
N LYS A 121 16.22 -5.18 -44.53
CA LYS A 121 17.04 -5.80 -43.48
C LYS A 121 16.61 -7.25 -43.18
N ALA A 122 15.97 -7.90 -44.15
CA ALA A 122 15.59 -9.30 -44.04
C ALA A 122 16.80 -10.19 -43.71
N LYS A 123 16.57 -11.25 -42.93
CA LYS A 123 17.57 -12.28 -42.70
C LYS A 123 17.50 -13.34 -43.79
N LYS A 124 18.62 -14.04 -44.03
CA LYS A 124 18.71 -15.15 -45.03
C LYS A 124 17.65 -16.26 -44.84
N HIS A 125 17.09 -16.39 -43.64
CA HIS A 125 16.05 -17.36 -43.32
C HIS A 125 14.91 -16.64 -42.58
N MET A 126 13.76 -16.55 -43.24
CA MET A 126 12.52 -16.02 -42.69
C MET A 126 11.39 -17.02 -42.88
N SER A 127 10.39 -16.93 -42.02
CA SER A 127 9.24 -17.85 -42.03
C SER A 127 7.96 -17.10 -41.85
N TRP A 128 6.95 -17.53 -42.61
CA TRP A 128 5.58 -17.18 -42.34
C TRP A 128 5.05 -18.02 -41.19
N VAL A 129 4.34 -17.34 -40.30
CA VAL A 129 3.62 -17.93 -39.17
C VAL A 129 2.19 -17.43 -39.25
N GLU A 130 1.25 -18.33 -39.48
CA GLU A 130 -0.17 -17.98 -39.49
C GLU A 130 -0.82 -18.57 -38.23
N VAL A 131 -1.63 -17.76 -37.58
CA VAL A 131 -2.34 -18.10 -36.35
C VAL A 131 -3.83 -17.97 -36.60
N PHE A 132 -4.55 -19.07 -36.46
CA PHE A 132 -6.01 -19.13 -36.58
C PHE A 132 -6.61 -19.41 -35.20
N LEU A 133 -7.50 -18.53 -34.75
CA LEU A 133 -8.26 -18.67 -33.53
C LEU A 133 -9.63 -19.29 -33.83
N GLY A 134 -10.10 -20.21 -32.99
CA GLY A 134 -11.44 -20.75 -33.09
C GLY A 134 -12.53 -19.74 -32.69
N GLU A 135 -13.79 -20.13 -32.87
CA GLU A 135 -14.95 -19.21 -32.79
C GLU A 135 -15.09 -18.55 -31.41
N ASN A 136 -14.79 -19.27 -30.33
CA ASN A 136 -14.97 -18.81 -28.96
C ASN A 136 -13.67 -18.36 -28.27
N THR A 137 -12.56 -18.23 -29.01
CA THR A 137 -11.26 -17.84 -28.44
C THR A 137 -10.76 -16.50 -28.94
N ALA A 138 -10.37 -15.64 -28.01
CA ALA A 138 -9.86 -14.30 -28.29
C ALA A 138 -8.48 -14.12 -27.69
N VAL A 139 -7.74 -13.15 -28.23
CA VAL A 139 -6.48 -12.70 -27.63
C VAL A 139 -6.76 -11.87 -26.37
N SER A 140 -5.78 -11.80 -25.48
CA SER A 140 -5.73 -10.80 -24.42
C SER A 140 -4.61 -9.81 -24.68
N VAL A 141 -4.83 -8.53 -24.39
CA VAL A 141 -3.84 -7.48 -24.68
C VAL A 141 -3.34 -6.85 -23.39
N ASN A 142 -2.14 -7.24 -22.99
CA ASN A 142 -1.48 -6.58 -21.86
C ASN A 142 -1.07 -5.16 -22.25
N ARG A 143 -1.12 -4.27 -21.26
CA ARG A 143 -0.74 -2.84 -21.32
C ARG A 143 -1.68 -1.95 -22.13
N PHE A 144 -2.84 -2.48 -22.53
CA PHE A 144 -3.91 -1.73 -23.19
C PHE A 144 -4.52 -0.66 -22.28
N GLY A 145 -4.92 0.48 -22.85
CA GLY A 145 -5.59 1.59 -22.15
C GLY A 145 -4.70 2.45 -21.25
N ILE A 146 -3.43 2.08 -21.05
CA ILE A 146 -2.49 2.87 -20.23
C ILE A 146 -2.12 4.16 -20.99
N PRO A 147 -1.98 5.32 -20.31
CA PRO A 147 -1.83 6.60 -20.98
C PRO A 147 -0.63 6.67 -21.93
N TYR A 148 -0.83 7.37 -23.06
CA TYR A 148 0.19 7.57 -24.09
C TYR A 148 0.14 9.00 -24.64
N SER A 149 1.32 9.56 -24.95
CA SER A 149 1.45 10.82 -25.66
C SER A 149 2.68 10.80 -26.55
N ASN A 150 2.50 11.16 -27.81
CA ASN A 150 3.56 11.38 -28.77
C ASN A 150 3.06 12.36 -29.85
N PRO A 151 3.00 13.66 -29.52
CA PRO A 151 2.47 14.71 -30.39
C PRO A 151 3.01 14.63 -31.81
N GLY A 152 2.10 14.51 -32.78
CA GLY A 152 2.42 14.47 -34.21
C GLY A 152 2.80 13.10 -34.76
N HIS A 153 2.84 12.05 -33.92
CA HIS A 153 3.05 10.68 -34.37
C HIS A 153 1.69 9.94 -34.53
N PRO A 154 1.47 9.16 -35.61
CA PRO A 154 0.19 8.48 -35.85
C PRO A 154 -0.29 7.58 -34.69
N ALA A 155 0.66 6.97 -33.97
CA ALA A 155 0.37 6.13 -32.81
C ALA A 155 -0.34 6.86 -31.65
N GLU A 156 -0.30 8.20 -31.60
CA GLU A 156 -1.02 8.96 -30.56
C GLU A 156 -2.53 8.75 -30.70
N ASP A 157 -3.07 8.89 -31.90
CA ASP A 157 -4.49 8.68 -32.16
C ASP A 157 -4.86 7.20 -32.05
N TRP A 158 -4.00 6.29 -32.51
CA TRP A 158 -4.25 4.85 -32.45
C TRP A 158 -4.38 4.32 -31.02
N LEU A 159 -3.62 4.88 -30.08
CA LEU A 159 -3.64 4.45 -28.68
C LEU A 159 -4.65 5.22 -27.83
N ARG A 160 -5.00 6.46 -28.20
CA ARG A 160 -6.05 7.23 -27.53
C ARG A 160 -7.46 6.87 -27.98
N SER A 161 -7.62 6.42 -29.22
CA SER A 161 -8.92 6.07 -29.81
C SER A 161 -8.83 4.73 -30.55
N PRO A 162 -8.52 3.62 -29.86
CA PRO A 162 -8.17 2.34 -30.48
C PRO A 162 -9.28 1.65 -31.26
N ASP A 163 -10.55 2.03 -31.08
CA ASP A 163 -11.72 1.49 -31.78
C ASP A 163 -12.13 2.28 -33.04
N THR A 164 -11.57 3.47 -33.22
CA THR A 164 -12.05 4.43 -34.22
C THR A 164 -10.93 5.01 -35.08
N ALA A 165 -9.74 5.22 -34.52
CA ALA A 165 -8.61 5.75 -35.27
C ALA A 165 -8.09 4.71 -36.29
N PRO A 166 -8.05 5.04 -37.60
CA PRO A 166 -7.59 4.11 -38.62
C PRO A 166 -6.06 3.92 -38.55
N VAL A 167 -5.64 2.67 -38.52
CA VAL A 167 -4.23 2.25 -38.53
C VAL A 167 -3.79 1.92 -39.96
N LEU A 168 -4.44 0.91 -40.57
CA LEU A 168 -4.15 0.42 -41.92
C LEU A 168 -5.44 -0.04 -42.59
N HIS A 169 -5.66 0.36 -43.84
CA HIS A 169 -6.88 0.03 -44.62
C HIS A 169 -8.20 0.33 -43.91
N GLY A 170 -8.24 1.38 -43.08
CA GLY A 170 -9.44 1.76 -42.32
C GLY A 170 -9.71 0.87 -41.09
N LEU A 171 -8.89 -0.15 -40.82
CA LEU A 171 -8.96 -0.94 -39.60
C LEU A 171 -8.37 -0.17 -38.43
N SER A 172 -9.06 -0.18 -37.30
CA SER A 172 -8.55 0.35 -36.04
C SER A 172 -7.61 -0.64 -35.35
N LEU A 173 -6.92 -0.19 -34.29
CA LEU A 173 -6.05 -1.07 -33.52
C LEU A 173 -6.83 -2.22 -32.84
N LEU A 174 -8.03 -1.92 -32.36
CA LEU A 174 -8.95 -2.93 -31.82
C LEU A 174 -9.41 -3.92 -32.90
N ASP A 175 -9.76 -3.44 -34.11
CA ASP A 175 -10.16 -4.31 -35.20
C ASP A 175 -9.03 -5.29 -35.55
N ILE A 176 -7.76 -4.86 -35.46
CA ILE A 176 -6.58 -5.72 -35.63
C ILE A 176 -6.50 -6.78 -34.53
N PHE A 177 -6.75 -6.43 -33.27
CA PHE A 177 -6.69 -7.39 -32.16
C PHE A 177 -7.87 -8.35 -32.11
N GLN A 178 -9.03 -7.98 -32.65
CA GLN A 178 -10.22 -8.83 -32.71
C GLN A 178 -10.24 -9.78 -33.92
N GLN A 179 -9.21 -9.75 -34.78
CA GLN A 179 -9.09 -10.70 -35.89
C GLN A 179 -8.97 -12.14 -35.38
N ARG A 180 -9.49 -13.08 -36.17
CA ARG A 180 -9.34 -14.52 -35.92
C ARG A 180 -8.17 -15.14 -36.68
N HIS A 181 -7.56 -14.38 -37.59
CA HIS A 181 -6.41 -14.82 -38.37
C HIS A 181 -5.32 -13.75 -38.30
N PHE A 182 -4.13 -14.15 -37.86
CA PHE A 182 -2.94 -13.30 -37.85
C PHE A 182 -1.87 -13.92 -38.72
N CYS A 183 -1.26 -13.13 -39.59
CA CYS A 183 -0.20 -13.57 -40.48
C CYS A 183 1.08 -12.79 -40.17
N PHE A 184 2.17 -13.49 -39.83
CA PHE A 184 3.44 -12.88 -39.48
C PHE A 184 4.55 -13.37 -40.39
N LEU A 185 5.45 -12.48 -40.78
CA LEU A 185 6.75 -12.86 -41.35
C LEU A 185 7.84 -12.64 -40.30
N ALA A 186 8.44 -13.73 -39.81
CA ALA A 186 9.40 -13.74 -38.71
C ALA A 186 10.84 -13.99 -39.19
N ALA A 187 11.80 -13.29 -38.60
CA ALA A 187 13.23 -13.39 -38.93
C ALA A 187 13.93 -14.60 -38.29
N LYS A 188 13.42 -15.80 -38.56
CA LYS A 188 13.95 -17.09 -38.13
C LYS A 188 13.51 -18.19 -39.10
N ILE A 189 14.26 -19.30 -39.16
CA ILE A 189 13.92 -20.48 -39.98
C ILE A 189 12.69 -21.22 -39.42
N ASP A 190 11.92 -21.86 -40.30
CA ASP A 190 10.57 -22.37 -40.08
C ASP A 190 10.56 -23.56 -39.12
N THR A 191 11.48 -24.50 -39.32
CA THR A 191 11.70 -25.64 -38.41
C THR A 191 12.04 -25.18 -36.98
N ALA A 192 12.80 -24.10 -36.84
CA ALA A 192 13.13 -23.52 -35.54
C ALA A 192 11.96 -22.69 -34.97
N MET A 193 11.10 -22.11 -35.80
CA MET A 193 9.87 -21.44 -35.34
C MET A 193 8.86 -22.48 -34.83
N MET A 194 8.61 -23.54 -35.59
CA MET A 194 7.68 -24.62 -35.23
C MET A 194 8.06 -25.29 -33.89
N SER A 195 9.36 -25.51 -33.66
CA SER A 195 9.86 -26.10 -32.40
C SER A 195 9.86 -25.12 -31.22
N ASN A 196 10.11 -23.82 -31.44
CA ASN A 196 10.33 -22.85 -30.37
C ASN A 196 9.18 -21.84 -30.17
N TRP A 197 8.13 -21.86 -30.98
CA TRP A 197 6.98 -20.94 -30.89
C TRP A 197 5.66 -21.69 -31.08
N SER A 198 5.49 -22.86 -30.46
CA SER A 198 4.25 -23.64 -30.51
C SER A 198 3.62 -23.81 -29.12
N VAL A 199 2.31 -24.06 -29.06
CA VAL A 199 1.63 -24.33 -27.77
C VAL A 199 2.23 -25.55 -27.06
N ALA A 200 2.57 -26.60 -27.83
CA ALA A 200 3.24 -27.80 -27.31
C ALA A 200 4.61 -27.53 -26.66
N SER A 201 5.21 -26.36 -26.94
CA SER A 201 6.49 -25.96 -26.36
C SER A 201 6.35 -25.07 -25.11
N LEU A 202 5.13 -24.82 -24.61
CA LEU A 202 4.88 -24.06 -23.39
C LEU A 202 4.95 -24.95 -22.14
N ALA A 203 5.29 -24.36 -20.99
CA ALA A 203 5.16 -25.07 -19.71
C ALA A 203 3.68 -25.27 -19.36
N PRO A 204 3.34 -26.22 -18.46
CA PRO A 204 1.98 -26.34 -17.92
C PRO A 204 1.45 -25.01 -17.38
N SER A 205 0.13 -24.90 -17.25
CA SER A 205 -0.49 -23.75 -16.58
C SER A 205 0.03 -23.66 -15.15
N PHE A 206 0.26 -22.45 -14.70
CA PHE A 206 0.90 -22.17 -13.42
C PHE A 206 -0.16 -21.93 -12.34
N ASP A 207 0.05 -22.55 -11.18
CA ASP A 207 -0.70 -22.28 -9.96
C ASP A 207 0.29 -22.15 -8.80
N TYR A 208 0.05 -21.17 -7.92
CA TYR A 208 0.82 -21.00 -6.70
C TYR A 208 0.55 -22.12 -5.68
N GLY A 209 -0.62 -22.76 -5.76
CA GLY A 209 -1.01 -23.90 -4.92
C GLY A 209 -1.67 -23.54 -3.59
N TYR A 210 -2.05 -22.28 -3.38
CA TYR A 210 -2.65 -21.79 -2.12
C TYR A 210 -4.18 -21.72 -2.14
N GLY A 211 -4.82 -22.25 -3.18
CA GLY A 211 -6.27 -22.22 -3.35
C GLY A 211 -6.82 -20.82 -3.68
N SER A 212 -8.16 -20.73 -3.76
CA SER A 212 -8.86 -19.49 -4.12
C SER A 212 -9.22 -18.61 -2.92
N ASP A 213 -9.39 -19.20 -1.73
CA ASP A 213 -9.72 -18.44 -0.52
C ASP A 213 -8.44 -17.94 0.17
N GLN A 214 -8.33 -16.61 0.23
CA GLN A 214 -7.19 -15.90 0.82
C GLN A 214 -7.60 -15.05 2.03
N SER A 215 -8.83 -15.20 2.55
CA SER A 215 -9.30 -14.52 3.75
C SER A 215 -8.42 -14.80 4.97
N TRP A 216 -8.55 -13.99 6.02
CA TRP A 216 -7.76 -14.22 7.23
C TRP A 216 -8.25 -15.46 7.99
N ASP A 217 -7.48 -16.55 7.93
CA ASP A 217 -7.73 -17.79 8.67
C ASP A 217 -6.41 -18.39 9.17
N LEU A 218 -6.23 -18.37 10.49
CA LEU A 218 -4.99 -18.79 11.14
C LEU A 218 -4.72 -20.30 10.93
N GLU A 219 -5.75 -21.15 11.03
CA GLU A 219 -5.61 -22.60 10.91
C GLU A 219 -5.22 -23.00 9.49
N ARG A 220 -5.89 -22.41 8.49
CA ARG A 220 -5.56 -22.60 7.08
C ARG A 220 -4.13 -22.17 6.79
N TYR A 221 -3.72 -20.98 7.24
CA TYR A 221 -2.37 -20.50 6.98
C TYR A 221 -1.31 -21.36 7.68
N MET A 222 -1.58 -21.86 8.88
CA MET A 222 -0.70 -22.82 9.56
C MET A 222 -0.56 -24.14 8.79
N LYS A 223 -1.67 -24.65 8.27
CA LYS A 223 -1.68 -25.84 7.41
C LYS A 223 -0.89 -25.62 6.12
N GLN A 224 -1.15 -24.50 5.42
CA GLN A 224 -0.45 -24.14 4.18
C GLN A 224 1.06 -23.97 4.40
N LEU A 225 1.48 -23.34 5.49
CA LEU A 225 2.90 -23.21 5.86
C LEU A 225 3.58 -24.58 6.05
N HIS A 226 2.85 -25.58 6.52
CA HIS A 226 3.37 -26.93 6.72
C HIS A 226 3.43 -27.75 5.41
N GLU A 227 2.36 -27.69 4.61
CA GLU A 227 2.14 -28.54 3.43
C GLU A 227 2.79 -27.98 2.16
N ILE A 228 2.77 -26.65 1.99
CA ILE A 228 3.17 -25.98 0.73
C ILE A 228 4.56 -25.37 0.89
N LYS A 229 5.58 -26.16 0.57
CA LYS A 229 7.01 -25.77 0.67
C LYS A 229 7.68 -25.79 -0.69
N GLY A 230 8.72 -24.98 -0.85
CA GLY A 230 9.54 -25.04 -2.06
C GLY A 230 10.50 -23.87 -2.24
N HIS A 231 10.84 -23.64 -3.50
CA HIS A 231 11.68 -22.53 -3.92
C HIS A 231 10.95 -21.19 -3.84
N ARG A 232 11.72 -20.11 -3.95
CA ARG A 232 11.20 -18.74 -4.06
C ARG A 232 10.68 -18.51 -5.46
N PHE A 233 9.47 -17.98 -5.57
CA PHE A 233 8.88 -17.60 -6.84
C PHE A 233 9.57 -16.37 -7.42
N GLN A 234 9.70 -16.33 -8.74
CA GLN A 234 10.12 -15.13 -9.43
C GLN A 234 9.18 -13.95 -9.18
N THR A 235 9.80 -12.79 -9.00
CA THR A 235 9.18 -11.47 -8.88
C THR A 235 8.07 -11.23 -9.91
N ALA A 236 6.85 -10.92 -9.44
CA ALA A 236 5.73 -10.54 -10.29
C ALA A 236 5.63 -9.01 -10.46
N TRP A 237 5.31 -8.58 -11.69
CA TRP A 237 5.13 -7.17 -12.08
C TRP A 237 3.77 -6.92 -12.74
N SER A 238 3.02 -7.99 -12.95
CA SER A 238 1.66 -8.00 -13.46
C SER A 238 1.02 -9.33 -13.12
N PHE A 239 -0.29 -9.35 -12.91
CA PHE A 239 -1.04 -10.55 -12.54
C PHE A 239 -2.15 -10.84 -13.55
N GLU A 240 -2.22 -12.08 -14.02
CA GLU A 240 -3.19 -12.49 -15.04
C GLU A 240 -4.61 -12.57 -14.49
N THR A 241 -4.78 -12.84 -13.20
CA THR A 241 -6.10 -12.93 -12.55
C THR A 241 -6.11 -12.21 -11.20
N ASP A 242 -7.29 -11.81 -10.75
CA ASP A 242 -7.48 -11.23 -9.41
C ASP A 242 -7.05 -12.22 -8.33
N ALA A 243 -7.33 -13.52 -8.52
CA ALA A 243 -6.90 -14.57 -7.60
C ALA A 243 -5.36 -14.65 -7.49
N SER A 244 -4.64 -14.66 -8.61
CA SER A 244 -3.17 -14.68 -8.58
C SER A 244 -2.57 -13.44 -7.92
N HIS A 245 -3.17 -12.27 -8.12
CA HIS A 245 -2.77 -11.01 -7.50
C HIS A 245 -2.95 -11.06 -5.98
N VAL A 246 -4.16 -11.40 -5.54
CA VAL A 246 -4.54 -11.51 -4.13
C VAL A 246 -3.67 -12.56 -3.43
N THR A 247 -3.56 -13.77 -4.00
CA THR A 247 -2.71 -14.84 -3.43
C THR A 247 -1.26 -14.40 -3.28
N ALA A 248 -0.65 -13.78 -4.30
CA ALA A 248 0.75 -13.38 -4.20
C ALA A 248 0.98 -12.38 -3.07
N LEU A 249 0.08 -11.42 -2.92
CA LEU A 249 0.18 -10.38 -1.89
C LEU A 249 -0.12 -10.89 -0.48
N THR A 250 -1.24 -11.60 -0.28
CA THR A 250 -1.61 -12.12 1.04
C THR A 250 -0.55 -13.09 1.55
N GLN A 251 -0.08 -14.00 0.70
CA GLN A 251 0.95 -14.97 1.08
C GLN A 251 2.30 -14.32 1.34
N SER A 252 2.62 -13.21 0.66
CA SER A 252 3.85 -12.45 0.93
C SER A 252 3.91 -11.88 2.34
N ILE A 253 2.75 -11.47 2.89
CA ILE A 253 2.59 -10.94 4.25
C ILE A 253 2.51 -12.11 5.25
N VAL A 254 1.60 -13.05 5.02
CA VAL A 254 1.36 -14.20 5.91
C VAL A 254 2.63 -15.00 6.15
N GLN A 255 3.36 -15.35 5.10
CA GLN A 255 4.57 -16.16 5.25
C GLN A 255 5.71 -15.42 5.96
N ASP A 256 5.64 -14.09 6.06
CA ASP A 256 6.68 -13.31 6.76
C ASP A 256 6.66 -13.50 8.28
N PHE A 257 5.47 -13.66 8.87
CA PHE A 257 5.31 -13.78 10.32
C PHE A 257 4.72 -15.14 10.78
N MET A 258 4.02 -15.89 9.93
CA MET A 258 3.28 -17.09 10.38
C MET A 258 4.20 -18.17 10.98
N TRP A 259 5.44 -18.27 10.51
CA TRP A 259 6.42 -19.18 11.08
C TRP A 259 6.90 -18.75 12.47
N ILE A 260 6.91 -17.44 12.75
CA ILE A 260 7.17 -16.88 14.08
C ILE A 260 5.98 -17.18 14.98
N GLN A 261 4.74 -16.96 14.49
CA GLN A 261 3.53 -17.28 15.25
C GLN A 261 3.49 -18.77 15.63
N LYS A 262 3.84 -19.66 14.71
CA LYS A 262 3.93 -21.09 14.99
C LYS A 262 4.94 -21.36 16.11
N TRP A 263 6.12 -20.76 16.02
CA TRP A 263 7.16 -20.90 17.04
C TRP A 263 6.71 -20.34 18.39
N CYS A 264 6.05 -19.19 18.42
CA CYS A 264 5.48 -18.60 19.64
C CYS A 264 4.45 -19.54 20.29
N LEU A 265 3.53 -20.10 19.51
CA LEU A 265 2.54 -21.07 20.02
C LEU A 265 3.23 -22.33 20.58
N ASP A 266 4.21 -22.89 19.86
CA ASP A 266 4.98 -24.04 20.35
C ASP A 266 5.69 -23.70 21.68
N MET A 267 6.17 -22.46 21.85
CA MET A 267 6.86 -21.99 23.05
C MET A 267 5.92 -21.60 24.20
N THR A 268 4.69 -21.17 23.95
CA THR A 268 3.71 -20.86 25.03
C THR A 268 3.40 -22.07 25.91
N THR A 269 3.50 -23.28 25.35
CA THR A 269 3.32 -24.55 26.06
C THR A 269 4.55 -24.97 26.88
N LYS A 270 5.71 -24.39 26.61
CA LYS A 270 6.93 -24.66 27.37
C LYS A 270 6.93 -23.83 28.64
N THR A 271 6.86 -24.49 29.77
CA THR A 271 6.97 -23.84 31.08
C THR A 271 8.41 -23.89 31.59
N GLY A 272 8.91 -22.76 32.06
CA GLY A 272 10.15 -22.62 32.82
C GLY A 272 9.88 -22.31 34.30
N SER A 273 10.95 -22.05 35.02
CA SER A 273 10.92 -21.66 36.43
C SER A 273 11.51 -20.26 36.60
N ALA A 274 10.84 -19.41 37.36
CA ALA A 274 11.32 -18.05 37.63
C ALA A 274 11.16 -17.68 39.10
N TYR A 275 11.99 -16.74 39.55
CA TYR A 275 11.81 -16.02 40.81
C TYR A 275 11.98 -14.52 40.58
N PHE A 276 11.47 -13.74 41.53
CA PHE A 276 11.30 -12.30 41.38
C PHE A 276 12.19 -11.54 42.36
N VAL A 277 12.77 -10.44 41.87
CA VAL A 277 13.61 -9.51 42.62
C VAL A 277 12.98 -8.12 42.54
N LYS A 278 12.76 -7.48 43.69
CA LYS A 278 12.20 -6.12 43.75
C LYS A 278 13.11 -5.11 43.04
N HIS A 279 12.53 -4.25 42.23
CA HIS A 279 13.28 -3.19 41.56
C HIS A 279 13.69 -2.07 42.55
N PRO A 280 14.98 -1.70 42.68
CA PRO A 280 15.48 -0.75 43.70
C PRO A 280 14.86 0.65 43.63
N ALA A 281 14.52 1.13 42.43
CA ALA A 281 13.86 2.44 42.23
C ALA A 281 12.41 2.50 42.74
N SER A 282 11.96 1.51 43.50
CA SER A 282 10.54 1.31 43.78
C SER A 282 10.28 0.63 45.12
N ARG A 283 10.03 1.43 46.16
CA ARG A 283 9.30 0.96 47.35
C ARG A 283 7.76 1.03 47.19
N GLN A 284 7.26 1.54 46.05
CA GLN A 284 5.82 1.77 45.79
C GLN A 284 5.32 1.36 44.39
N SER A 285 6.20 1.11 43.41
CA SER A 285 5.80 0.67 42.07
C SER A 285 5.74 -0.87 41.97
N LYS A 286 4.72 -1.36 41.25
CA LYS A 286 4.45 -2.77 40.94
C LYS A 286 5.43 -3.37 39.92
N ARG A 287 6.69 -2.94 39.93
CA ARG A 287 7.72 -3.30 38.93
C ARG A 287 8.76 -4.23 39.55
N TRP A 288 9.02 -5.32 38.85
CA TRP A 288 9.92 -6.38 39.29
C TRP A 288 10.92 -6.75 38.20
N LEU A 289 12.05 -7.31 38.61
CA LEU A 289 12.93 -8.06 37.73
C LEU A 289 12.65 -9.54 37.94
N ALA A 290 12.30 -10.27 36.89
CA ALA A 290 12.14 -11.71 36.95
C ALA A 290 13.38 -12.38 36.35
N ILE A 291 13.96 -13.33 37.09
CA ILE A 291 15.07 -14.17 36.64
C ILE A 291 14.48 -15.50 36.22
N VAL A 292 14.43 -15.74 34.91
CA VAL A 292 13.82 -16.94 34.32
C VAL A 292 14.91 -17.94 33.95
N LYS A 293 14.86 -19.14 34.53
CA LYS A 293 15.72 -20.26 34.15
C LYS A 293 15.19 -20.87 32.84
N MET A 294 16.01 -20.83 31.80
CA MET A 294 15.66 -21.22 30.44
C MET A 294 16.63 -22.25 29.86
N GLU A 295 16.20 -23.00 28.84
CA GLU A 295 17.08 -23.92 28.11
C GLU A 295 18.23 -23.15 27.41
N PRO A 296 19.49 -23.61 27.53
CA PRO A 296 20.63 -22.96 26.87
C PRO A 296 20.41 -22.80 25.37
N GLY A 297 20.57 -21.57 24.87
CA GLY A 297 20.51 -21.28 23.44
C GLY A 297 19.10 -21.07 22.88
N LEU A 298 18.05 -21.14 23.69
CA LEU A 298 16.68 -20.86 23.26
C LEU A 298 16.53 -19.42 22.71
N TRP A 299 17.06 -18.43 23.44
CA TRP A 299 17.05 -17.03 22.99
C TRP A 299 18.07 -16.71 21.88
N LYS A 300 18.96 -17.65 21.55
CA LYS A 300 19.89 -17.53 20.41
C LYS A 300 19.22 -17.91 19.08
N GLN A 301 17.99 -18.43 19.12
CA GLN A 301 17.24 -18.76 17.90
C GLN A 301 16.77 -17.47 17.20
N PRO A 302 16.84 -17.38 15.86
CA PRO A 302 16.34 -16.23 15.11
C PRO A 302 14.86 -15.91 15.40
N ALA A 303 14.04 -16.95 15.60
CA ALA A 303 12.63 -16.82 15.94
C ALA A 303 12.40 -16.03 17.24
N TRP A 304 13.24 -16.24 18.26
CA TRP A 304 13.16 -15.50 19.53
C TRP A 304 13.41 -14.01 19.30
N SER A 305 14.48 -13.69 18.56
CA SER A 305 14.85 -12.30 18.27
C SER A 305 13.74 -11.57 17.50
N GLN A 306 13.11 -12.26 16.54
CA GLN A 306 12.01 -11.70 15.75
C GLN A 306 10.70 -11.59 16.54
N ALA A 307 10.38 -12.57 17.38
CA ALA A 307 9.20 -12.52 18.26
C ALA A 307 9.29 -11.40 19.30
N CYS A 308 10.52 -11.02 19.69
CA CYS A 308 10.79 -9.99 20.69
C CYS A 308 11.27 -8.67 20.10
N ILE A 309 11.09 -8.43 18.79
CA ILE A 309 11.64 -7.24 18.11
C ILE A 309 11.13 -5.91 18.70
N ASN A 310 9.90 -5.90 19.21
CA ASN A 310 9.30 -4.75 19.89
C ASN A 310 9.73 -4.62 21.36
N GLY A 311 10.53 -5.56 21.86
CA GLY A 311 11.05 -5.59 23.23
C GLY A 311 10.03 -5.99 24.30
N THR A 312 8.75 -6.14 23.94
CA THR A 312 7.64 -6.42 24.87
C THR A 312 7.04 -7.81 24.64
N MET A 313 6.58 -8.44 25.72
CA MET A 313 5.86 -9.72 25.73
C MET A 313 4.99 -9.80 27.00
N LYS A 314 4.26 -10.90 27.19
CA LYS A 314 3.64 -11.24 28.46
C LYS A 314 4.39 -12.38 29.14
N LEU A 315 4.65 -12.23 30.43
CA LEU A 315 5.07 -13.35 31.29
C LEU A 315 3.79 -13.97 31.86
N VAL A 316 3.55 -15.23 31.56
CA VAL A 316 2.42 -16.00 32.06
C VAL A 316 2.88 -16.73 33.32
N VAL A 317 2.33 -16.39 34.47
CA VAL A 317 2.61 -17.04 35.76
C VAL A 317 1.51 -18.07 36.02
N HIS A 318 1.90 -19.34 36.14
CA HIS A 318 0.98 -20.46 36.35
C HIS A 318 0.84 -20.76 37.85
N PRO A 319 -0.33 -21.22 38.32
CA PRO A 319 -0.51 -21.64 39.70
C PRO A 319 0.44 -22.79 40.05
N GLY A 320 0.93 -22.79 41.29
CA GLY A 320 1.65 -23.92 41.86
C GLY A 320 0.77 -25.16 42.04
N PRO A 321 1.35 -26.36 42.23
CA PRO A 321 0.58 -27.59 42.48
C PRO A 321 -0.39 -27.48 43.66
N ASP A 322 0.00 -26.70 44.68
CA ASP A 322 -0.76 -26.50 45.92
C ASP A 322 -1.80 -25.37 45.83
N GLU A 323 -1.85 -24.65 44.69
CA GLU A 323 -2.69 -23.47 44.47
C GLU A 323 -3.88 -23.78 43.54
N ILE A 324 -4.05 -25.03 43.10
CA ILE A 324 -5.14 -25.47 42.21
C ILE A 324 -6.29 -26.03 43.06
N PRO A 325 -7.50 -25.42 43.08
CA PRO A 325 -8.64 -26.00 43.79
C PRO A 325 -9.21 -27.22 43.01
N GLU A 326 -9.64 -28.27 43.72
CA GLU A 326 -10.08 -29.57 43.14
C GLU A 326 -11.28 -29.50 42.15
N SER A 327 -11.97 -28.36 42.01
CA SER A 327 -13.26 -28.26 41.30
C SER A 327 -13.27 -27.44 40.00
N TRP A 328 -12.13 -27.12 39.37
CA TRP A 328 -12.09 -26.03 38.36
C TRP A 328 -11.62 -26.40 36.96
N THR A 329 -12.21 -25.73 35.96
CA THR A 329 -12.04 -25.98 34.51
C THR A 329 -11.52 -24.78 33.70
N GLU A 330 -11.09 -23.67 34.34
CA GLU A 330 -10.61 -22.45 33.67
C GLU A 330 -9.11 -22.18 33.90
N ASP A 331 -8.47 -21.44 32.98
CA ASP A 331 -7.06 -21.03 33.01
C ASP A 331 -6.80 -20.00 34.14
N LEU A 332 -6.23 -20.45 35.27
CA LEU A 332 -5.90 -19.63 36.45
C LEU A 332 -4.59 -18.84 36.31
N SER A 333 -3.95 -18.88 35.13
CA SER A 333 -2.64 -18.24 34.94
C SER A 333 -2.75 -16.72 34.78
N GLU A 334 -1.84 -16.00 35.43
CA GLU A 334 -1.77 -14.55 35.38
C GLU A 334 -0.87 -14.06 34.24
N ARG A 335 -1.33 -13.04 33.52
CA ARG A 335 -0.59 -12.43 32.40
C ARG A 335 0.01 -11.09 32.81
N TRP A 336 1.32 -11.08 32.99
CA TRP A 336 2.08 -9.92 33.45
C TRP A 336 2.69 -9.22 32.24
N SER A 337 2.61 -7.89 32.17
CA SER A 337 3.35 -7.14 31.14
C SER A 337 4.84 -7.36 31.36
N ALA A 338 5.56 -7.81 30.33
CA ALA A 338 7.00 -8.10 30.39
C ALA A 338 7.77 -7.34 29.30
N ARG A 339 8.99 -6.90 29.62
CA ARG A 339 9.91 -6.25 28.68
C ARG A 339 11.32 -6.81 28.87
N ILE A 340 12.02 -7.06 27.77
CA ILE A 340 13.39 -7.57 27.86
C ILE A 340 14.29 -6.49 28.48
N CYS A 341 15.05 -6.88 29.52
CA CYS A 341 16.03 -6.02 30.14
C CYS A 341 17.31 -6.04 29.31
N HIS A 342 17.55 -4.97 28.54
CA HIS A 342 18.76 -4.80 27.73
C HIS A 342 19.80 -3.89 28.40
N ASP A 343 19.43 -3.21 29.50
CA ASP A 343 20.28 -2.22 30.16
C ASP A 343 21.31 -2.90 31.10
N PRO A 344 22.62 -2.79 30.81
CA PRO A 344 23.66 -3.32 31.68
C PRO A 344 23.62 -2.73 33.10
N ASP A 345 23.14 -1.50 33.27
CA ASP A 345 23.04 -0.84 34.57
C ASP A 345 21.88 -1.36 35.41
N GLU A 346 20.75 -1.73 34.81
CA GLU A 346 19.67 -2.45 35.50
C GLU A 346 20.12 -3.87 35.89
N VAL A 347 20.85 -4.58 35.01
CA VAL A 347 21.44 -5.89 35.33
C VAL A 347 22.48 -5.80 36.45
N ARG A 348 23.24 -4.70 36.53
CA ARG A 348 24.16 -4.41 37.64
C ARG A 348 23.44 -4.21 38.98
N LEU A 349 22.11 -4.08 39.03
CA LEU A 349 21.34 -4.07 40.28
C LEU A 349 21.21 -5.47 40.88
N LEU A 350 21.40 -6.53 40.10
CA LEU A 350 21.37 -7.93 40.53
C LEU A 350 22.69 -8.40 41.16
N LYS A 351 23.44 -7.53 41.87
CA LYS A 351 24.75 -7.88 42.49
C LYS A 351 24.69 -9.08 43.44
N ARG A 352 23.55 -9.27 44.13
CA ARG A 352 23.29 -10.42 45.02
C ARG A 352 22.73 -11.64 44.28
N HIS A 353 22.44 -11.48 42.98
CA HIS A 353 21.90 -12.52 42.10
C HIS A 353 22.78 -12.70 40.85
N PRO A 354 24.04 -13.18 40.99
CA PRO A 354 24.90 -13.43 39.83
C PRO A 354 24.21 -14.32 38.79
N LEU A 355 24.25 -13.89 37.53
CA LEU A 355 23.59 -14.55 36.40
C LEU A 355 24.49 -15.62 35.78
N THR A 356 23.88 -16.70 35.31
CA THR A 356 24.52 -17.79 34.55
C THR A 356 24.06 -17.76 33.09
N GLU A 357 24.68 -18.57 32.24
CA GLU A 357 24.26 -18.72 30.83
C GLU A 357 22.85 -19.31 30.65
N LYS A 358 22.17 -19.72 31.72
CA LYS A 358 20.79 -20.25 31.71
C LYS A 358 19.75 -19.23 32.16
N ASP A 359 20.20 -18.08 32.66
CA ASP A 359 19.32 -17.09 33.25
C ASP A 359 18.98 -16.00 32.23
N PHE A 360 17.69 -15.75 32.07
CA PHE A 360 17.16 -14.68 31.25
C PHE A 360 16.45 -13.67 32.14
N VAL A 361 16.82 -12.39 32.04
CA VAL A 361 16.29 -11.33 32.90
C VAL A 361 15.29 -10.49 32.12
N ILE A 362 14.11 -10.33 32.70
CA ILE A 362 13.05 -9.48 32.17
C ILE A 362 12.51 -8.54 33.24
N LYS A 363 12.07 -7.37 32.79
CA LYS A 363 11.31 -6.44 33.60
C LYS A 363 9.84 -6.82 33.49
N VAL A 364 9.14 -6.86 34.62
CA VAL A 364 7.71 -7.16 34.64
C VAL A 364 6.92 -6.15 35.46
N ILE A 365 5.68 -5.92 35.04
CA ILE A 365 4.70 -5.12 35.75
C ILE A 365 3.61 -6.07 36.23
N GLU A 366 3.45 -6.14 37.55
CA GLU A 366 2.43 -6.97 38.20
C GLU A 366 1.01 -6.45 37.86
N PRO A 367 0.04 -7.34 37.64
CA PRO A 367 -1.33 -6.95 37.32
C PRO A 367 -1.99 -6.12 38.44
N VAL A 368 -3.13 -5.50 38.10
CA VAL A 368 -3.84 -4.61 39.05
C VAL A 368 -4.29 -5.38 40.31
N GLN A 369 -4.67 -6.65 40.15
CA GLN A 369 -5.12 -7.55 41.21
C GLN A 369 -4.42 -8.92 41.09
N PRO A 370 -3.20 -9.10 41.64
CA PRO A 370 -2.54 -10.39 41.67
C PRO A 370 -3.26 -11.33 42.66
N GLN A 371 -3.48 -12.56 42.25
CA GLN A 371 -4.04 -13.67 43.01
C GLN A 371 -2.98 -14.74 43.34
N LEU A 372 -1.91 -14.85 42.55
CA LEU A 372 -0.80 -15.78 42.72
C LEU A 372 0.32 -15.16 43.56
N GLY A 373 0.90 -15.98 44.45
CA GLY A 373 2.03 -15.57 45.29
C GLY A 373 3.34 -15.51 44.51
N LEU A 374 4.08 -14.40 44.64
CA LEU A 374 5.43 -14.29 44.11
C LEU A 374 6.44 -15.06 44.98
N LYS A 375 7.33 -15.82 44.33
CA LYS A 375 8.51 -16.42 44.98
C LYS A 375 9.67 -15.43 44.88
N GLU A 376 10.12 -14.96 46.03
CA GLU A 376 11.19 -13.97 46.21
C GLU A 376 12.32 -14.59 47.04
N PHE A 377 13.56 -14.15 46.80
CA PHE A 377 14.75 -14.59 47.56
C PHE A 377 15.69 -13.41 47.77
N ASP A 378 16.45 -13.40 48.87
CA ASP A 378 17.37 -12.30 49.19
C ASP A 378 18.73 -12.43 48.48
N SER A 379 19.09 -13.64 48.03
CA SER A 379 20.34 -13.90 47.28
C SER A 379 20.21 -15.08 46.30
N ARG A 380 21.20 -15.23 45.40
CA ARG A 380 21.28 -16.38 44.48
C ARG A 380 21.43 -17.70 45.19
N GLU A 381 22.24 -17.73 46.24
CA GLU A 381 22.54 -18.96 46.99
C GLU A 381 21.27 -19.54 47.62
N GLU A 382 20.43 -18.68 48.19
CA GLU A 382 19.12 -19.06 48.74
C GLU A 382 18.18 -19.58 47.65
N ALA A 383 18.11 -18.86 46.52
CA ALA A 383 17.27 -19.25 45.39
C ALA A 383 17.72 -20.59 44.77
N ASP A 384 19.01 -20.85 44.63
CA ASP A 384 19.51 -22.12 44.08
C ASP A 384 19.30 -23.27 45.07
N ALA A 385 19.54 -23.07 46.37
CA ALA A 385 19.27 -24.08 47.40
C ALA A 385 17.78 -24.47 47.47
N ALA A 386 16.88 -23.49 47.36
CA ALA A 386 15.44 -23.74 47.31
C ALA A 386 15.06 -24.55 46.06
N TYR A 387 15.61 -24.19 44.89
CA TYR A 387 15.36 -24.88 43.63
C TYR A 387 15.89 -26.32 43.60
N GLU A 388 17.07 -26.57 44.20
CA GLU A 388 17.65 -27.92 44.32
C GLU A 388 16.86 -28.82 45.26
N THR A 389 16.22 -28.22 46.28
CA THR A 389 15.37 -28.95 47.23
C THR A 389 14.03 -29.34 46.61
N ASP A 390 13.33 -28.35 46.02
CA ASP A 390 12.10 -28.57 45.28
C ASP A 390 11.89 -27.44 44.25
N GLN A 391 11.67 -27.81 42.99
CA GLN A 391 11.43 -26.86 41.91
C GLN A 391 10.13 -26.07 42.08
N SER A 392 9.19 -26.55 42.90
CA SER A 392 7.96 -25.85 43.27
C SER A 392 8.21 -24.55 44.07
N HIS A 393 9.42 -24.37 44.61
CA HIS A 393 9.82 -23.13 45.27
C HIS A 393 10.03 -21.96 44.29
N TYR A 394 10.02 -22.21 42.97
CA TYR A 394 10.00 -21.17 41.94
C TYR A 394 8.59 -21.06 41.36
N ASN A 395 8.23 -19.87 40.87
CA ASN A 395 7.02 -19.74 40.07
C ASN A 395 7.20 -20.47 38.75
N ARG A 396 6.19 -21.24 38.37
CA ARG A 396 6.11 -21.84 37.03
C ARG A 396 5.66 -20.77 36.05
N VAL A 397 6.44 -20.52 35.01
CA VAL A 397 6.17 -19.44 34.05
C VAL A 397 6.23 -19.90 32.60
N SER A 398 5.52 -19.22 31.71
CA SER A 398 5.73 -19.30 30.26
C SER A 398 5.65 -17.90 29.64
N PHE A 399 5.85 -17.82 28.32
CA PHE A 399 5.82 -16.55 27.58
C PHE A 399 4.69 -16.54 26.57
N GLU A 400 4.09 -15.38 26.40
CA GLU A 400 3.12 -15.09 25.36
C GLU A 400 3.57 -13.83 24.61
N TRP A 401 3.59 -13.87 23.29
CA TRP A 401 4.10 -12.79 22.44
C TRP A 401 2.97 -12.11 21.68
N ASP A 402 3.01 -10.78 21.60
CA ASP A 402 2.16 -10.02 20.70
C ASP A 402 2.92 -9.73 19.40
N LEU A 403 2.63 -10.52 18.36
CA LEU A 403 3.19 -10.33 17.03
C LEU A 403 2.46 -9.27 16.20
N GLN A 404 1.53 -8.51 16.81
CA GLN A 404 0.71 -7.51 16.12
C GLN A 404 -0.04 -8.12 14.93
N LEU A 405 -0.62 -9.30 15.11
CA LEU A 405 -1.33 -10.04 14.07
C LEU A 405 -2.48 -9.22 13.44
N HIS A 406 -3.01 -8.24 14.17
CA HIS A 406 -4.02 -7.31 13.68
C HIS A 406 -3.53 -6.47 12.49
N ASP A 407 -2.25 -6.09 12.45
CA ASP A 407 -1.68 -5.32 11.33
C ASP A 407 -1.59 -6.17 10.05
N ALA A 408 -1.11 -7.41 10.18
CA ALA A 408 -1.09 -8.35 9.07
C ALA A 408 -2.51 -8.70 8.59
N LYS A 409 -3.45 -8.90 9.53
CA LYS A 409 -4.86 -9.12 9.23
C LYS A 409 -5.45 -7.95 8.45
N ARG A 410 -5.22 -6.71 8.89
CA ARG A 410 -5.67 -5.50 8.18
C ARG A 410 -5.22 -5.53 6.72
N GLN A 411 -3.93 -5.76 6.48
CA GLN A 411 -3.39 -5.76 5.12
C GLN A 411 -4.00 -6.89 4.27
N VAL A 412 -4.13 -8.10 4.83
CA VAL A 412 -4.76 -9.24 4.15
C VAL A 412 -6.21 -8.94 3.80
N ASP A 413 -6.99 -8.41 4.74
CA ASP A 413 -8.39 -8.04 4.51
C ASP A 413 -8.49 -6.99 3.40
N ALA A 414 -7.66 -5.94 3.43
CA ALA A 414 -7.64 -4.90 2.40
C ALA A 414 -7.25 -5.43 1.01
N ILE A 415 -6.39 -6.45 0.93
CA ILE A 415 -6.06 -7.12 -0.33
C ILE A 415 -7.24 -7.98 -0.81
N CYS A 416 -7.92 -8.69 0.09
CA CYS A 416 -9.09 -9.51 -0.24
C CYS A 416 -10.27 -8.67 -0.73
N ASP A 417 -10.36 -7.40 -0.32
CA ASP A 417 -11.35 -6.44 -0.83
C ASP A 417 -11.15 -6.10 -2.33
N LEU A 418 -10.06 -6.56 -2.95
CA LEU A 418 -9.82 -6.49 -4.39
C LEU A 418 -10.35 -7.73 -5.14
N LEU A 419 -11.02 -8.67 -4.49
CA LEU A 419 -11.71 -9.74 -5.19
C LEU A 419 -13.01 -9.20 -5.83
N PRO A 420 -13.44 -9.74 -6.99
CA PRO A 420 -14.69 -9.33 -7.65
C PRO A 420 -15.94 -9.41 -6.78
N SER A 421 -15.94 -10.28 -5.77
CA SER A 421 -17.06 -10.49 -4.85
C SER A 421 -17.11 -9.49 -3.68
N ALA A 422 -16.10 -8.63 -3.53
CA ALA A 422 -16.02 -7.69 -2.43
C ALA A 422 -17.06 -6.57 -2.55
N THR A 423 -17.50 -6.05 -1.40
CA THR A 423 -18.37 -4.87 -1.34
C THR A 423 -17.56 -3.58 -1.43
N PRO A 424 -18.12 -2.48 -1.95
CA PRO A 424 -17.45 -1.18 -1.98
C PRO A 424 -17.08 -0.69 -0.56
N ASN A 425 -15.81 -0.31 -0.38
CA ASN A 425 -15.28 0.18 0.91
C ASN A 425 -15.58 1.64 1.19
N HIS A 426 -15.98 2.43 0.19
CA HIS A 426 -16.31 3.84 0.35
C HIS A 426 -17.79 4.07 0.08
N LEU A 427 -18.45 4.73 1.03
CA LEU A 427 -19.81 5.21 0.87
C LEU A 427 -19.74 6.56 0.15
N PHE A 428 -20.15 6.56 -1.12
CA PHE A 428 -20.51 7.78 -1.83
C PHE A 428 -21.81 8.34 -1.24
N CYS A 429 -21.78 8.78 0.02
CA CYS A 429 -22.88 9.46 0.67
C CYS A 429 -22.78 10.95 0.37
N ASP A 430 -23.79 11.46 -0.32
CA ASP A 430 -23.89 12.86 -0.71
C ASP A 430 -24.58 13.63 0.42
N GLN A 431 -23.81 14.26 1.31
CA GLN A 431 -24.37 15.25 2.23
C GLN A 431 -24.57 16.58 1.47
N GLY A 432 -25.58 16.60 0.59
CA GLY A 432 -26.37 17.81 0.32
C GLY A 432 -25.97 18.76 -0.81
N ARG A 433 -25.15 18.40 -1.82
CA ARG A 433 -25.00 19.23 -3.03
C ARG A 433 -24.73 18.41 -4.29
N GLU A 434 -25.66 18.50 -5.24
CA GLU A 434 -25.64 18.01 -6.63
C GLU A 434 -24.24 17.71 -7.20
N ALA A 435 -23.76 16.49 -6.97
CA ALA A 435 -22.94 15.77 -7.94
C ALA A 435 -23.78 14.57 -8.42
N PRO A 436 -23.68 14.14 -9.69
CA PRO A 436 -24.56 13.11 -10.20
C PRO A 436 -24.36 11.83 -9.39
N GLU A 437 -25.45 11.26 -8.88
CA GLU A 437 -25.47 9.94 -8.24
C GLU A 437 -24.67 8.96 -9.11
N LEU A 438 -23.52 8.48 -8.62
CA LEU A 438 -22.85 7.34 -9.24
C LEU A 438 -23.78 6.14 -9.05
N SER A 439 -24.52 5.79 -10.12
CA SER A 439 -25.36 4.59 -10.18
C SER A 439 -24.56 3.34 -9.76
N THR A 440 -25.24 2.29 -9.31
CA THR A 440 -24.61 1.03 -8.92
C THR A 440 -23.67 0.48 -10.00
N GLY A 441 -24.02 0.63 -11.28
CA GLY A 441 -23.18 0.27 -12.42
C GLY A 441 -21.87 1.07 -12.50
N ASN A 442 -21.86 2.34 -12.09
CA ASN A 442 -20.65 3.17 -12.07
C ASN A 442 -19.68 2.72 -10.96
N LYS A 443 -20.18 2.28 -9.81
CA LYS A 443 -19.34 1.75 -8.72
C LYS A 443 -18.65 0.44 -9.11
N ALA A 444 -19.40 -0.50 -9.70
CA ALA A 444 -18.84 -1.77 -10.15
C ALA A 444 -17.75 -1.57 -11.21
N LEU A 445 -17.96 -0.67 -12.18
CA LEU A 445 -16.92 -0.30 -13.15
C LEU A 445 -15.67 0.27 -12.46
N MET A 446 -15.83 1.21 -11.53
CA MET A 446 -14.69 1.81 -10.84
C MET A 446 -13.89 0.78 -10.05
N MET A 447 -14.56 -0.21 -9.43
CA MET A 447 -13.89 -1.34 -8.79
C MET A 447 -13.14 -2.22 -9.81
N SER A 448 -13.73 -2.51 -10.98
CA SER A 448 -13.07 -3.27 -12.06
C SER A 448 -11.84 -2.54 -12.61
N LEU A 449 -11.94 -1.24 -12.88
CA LEU A 449 -10.80 -0.39 -13.27
C LEU A 449 -9.72 -0.35 -12.18
N HIS A 450 -10.11 -0.36 -10.89
CA HIS A 450 -9.15 -0.41 -9.80
C HIS A 450 -8.35 -1.70 -9.83
N ARG A 451 -9.04 -2.84 -9.96
CA ARG A 451 -8.40 -4.15 -10.04
C ARG A 451 -7.45 -4.22 -11.24
N ASP A 452 -7.86 -3.73 -12.41
CA ASP A 452 -7.00 -3.67 -13.60
C ASP A 452 -5.72 -2.84 -13.36
N LEU A 453 -5.85 -1.68 -12.71
CA LEU A 453 -4.70 -0.84 -12.34
C LEU A 453 -3.75 -1.58 -11.38
N LEU A 454 -4.28 -2.20 -10.32
CA LEU A 454 -3.49 -2.87 -9.29
C LEU A 454 -2.96 -4.26 -9.72
N ARG A 455 -3.56 -4.88 -10.74
CA ARG A 455 -3.01 -6.07 -11.40
C ARG A 455 -1.84 -5.73 -12.32
N GLY A 456 -1.77 -4.51 -12.83
CA GLY A 456 -0.65 -4.02 -13.64
C GLY A 456 -0.56 -4.58 -15.06
N ASP A 457 -1.59 -5.31 -15.53
CA ASP A 457 -1.66 -5.84 -16.89
C ASP A 457 -2.42 -4.93 -17.86
N GLY A 458 -2.96 -3.79 -17.40
CA GLY A 458 -3.73 -2.85 -18.22
C GLY A 458 -5.23 -3.14 -18.22
N PHE A 459 -5.98 -2.40 -19.04
CA PHE A 459 -7.44 -2.31 -18.92
C PHE A 459 -8.22 -3.11 -19.98
N TRP A 460 -7.57 -4.07 -20.65
CA TRP A 460 -8.22 -4.86 -21.71
C TRP A 460 -9.47 -5.58 -21.21
N LYS A 461 -9.43 -6.14 -20.00
CA LYS A 461 -10.57 -6.86 -19.43
C LYS A 461 -11.75 -5.94 -19.21
N THR A 462 -11.56 -4.80 -18.56
CA THR A 462 -12.68 -3.89 -18.27
C THR A 462 -13.15 -3.09 -19.50
N MET A 463 -12.23 -2.67 -20.37
CA MET A 463 -12.57 -1.83 -21.53
C MET A 463 -13.11 -2.61 -22.73
N VAL A 464 -12.75 -3.90 -22.87
CA VAL A 464 -13.09 -4.71 -24.06
C VAL A 464 -13.94 -5.92 -23.70
N ALA A 465 -13.56 -6.69 -22.68
CA ALA A 465 -14.34 -7.85 -22.29
C ALA A 465 -15.63 -7.38 -21.60
N ALA A 466 -16.75 -8.01 -21.96
CA ALA A 466 -18.11 -7.63 -21.56
C ALA A 466 -18.37 -7.76 -20.05
N ASP A 467 -17.76 -6.90 -19.22
CA ASP A 467 -18.13 -6.72 -17.82
C ASP A 467 -19.62 -6.30 -17.79
N PRO A 468 -20.49 -7.06 -17.10
CA PRO A 468 -21.92 -6.78 -17.02
C PRO A 468 -22.22 -5.33 -16.57
N ALA A 469 -21.38 -4.74 -15.72
CA ALA A 469 -21.54 -3.37 -15.24
C ALA A 469 -21.38 -2.31 -16.35
N VAL A 470 -20.58 -2.61 -17.37
CA VAL A 470 -20.34 -1.68 -18.49
C VAL A 470 -21.43 -1.81 -19.56
N LYS A 471 -22.05 -2.99 -19.69
CA LYS A 471 -23.29 -3.17 -20.47
C LYS A 471 -24.46 -2.36 -19.92
N GLU A 472 -24.54 -2.19 -18.60
CA GLU A 472 -25.60 -1.41 -17.95
C GLU A 472 -25.42 0.11 -18.15
N MET A 473 -24.19 0.62 -18.14
CA MET A 473 -23.91 2.04 -18.43
C MET A 473 -23.98 2.41 -19.92
N SER A 474 -23.57 1.51 -20.82
CA SER A 474 -23.69 1.73 -22.27
C SER A 474 -25.16 1.79 -22.71
N GLY A 475 -26.08 1.11 -22.02
CA GLY A 475 -27.52 1.21 -22.26
C GLY A 475 -28.13 2.61 -22.04
N HIS A 476 -27.42 3.56 -21.44
CA HIS A 476 -27.83 4.96 -21.30
C HIS A 476 -27.22 5.89 -22.37
N MET A 477 -26.22 5.42 -23.12
CA MET A 477 -25.69 6.08 -24.31
C MET A 477 -26.20 5.36 -25.57
N GLY A 478 -27.50 5.58 -25.86
CA GLY A 478 -28.17 5.32 -27.14
C GLY A 478 -27.60 4.20 -28.02
N ASP A 479 -28.14 2.99 -27.84
CA ASP A 479 -27.81 1.84 -28.68
C ASP A 479 -28.54 1.97 -30.04
N VAL A 480 -27.81 2.24 -31.12
CA VAL A 480 -28.29 1.97 -32.49
C VAL A 480 -27.72 0.62 -32.89
N ASN A 481 -28.51 -0.40 -32.61
CA ASN A 481 -28.25 -1.77 -33.00
C ASN A 481 -28.59 -1.92 -34.50
N ILE A 482 -27.58 -1.95 -35.36
CA ILE A 482 -27.72 -2.36 -36.77
C ILE A 482 -26.68 -3.44 -37.04
N GLY A 483 -27.16 -4.59 -37.53
CA GLY A 483 -26.48 -5.88 -37.54
C GLY A 483 -25.09 -5.93 -38.17
N GLY A 484 -24.29 -6.85 -37.61
CA GLY A 484 -22.89 -7.15 -37.92
C GLY A 484 -22.09 -7.19 -36.62
N GLN A 485 -21.67 -8.37 -36.15
CA GLN A 485 -21.02 -8.61 -34.85
C GLN A 485 -19.73 -7.78 -34.69
N ARG A 486 -19.84 -6.55 -34.17
CA ARG A 486 -18.74 -5.71 -33.72
C ARG A 486 -18.89 -5.49 -32.22
N GLU A 487 -18.04 -6.11 -31.41
CA GLU A 487 -17.94 -5.75 -29.99
C GLU A 487 -17.16 -4.43 -29.90
N ARG A 488 -17.88 -3.31 -29.86
CA ARG A 488 -17.29 -2.00 -29.56
C ARG A 488 -16.68 -2.01 -28.15
N LEU A 489 -15.71 -1.12 -27.92
CA LEU A 489 -15.20 -0.88 -26.58
C LEU A 489 -16.34 -0.48 -25.66
N ALA A 490 -16.33 -1.09 -24.49
CA ALA A 490 -17.22 -0.74 -23.41
C ALA A 490 -16.85 0.65 -22.84
N LEU A 491 -15.55 1.00 -22.89
CA LEU A 491 -15.03 2.35 -22.64
C LEU A 491 -13.98 2.71 -23.71
N PRO A 492 -14.18 3.76 -24.52
CA PRO A 492 -13.21 4.16 -25.54
C PRO A 492 -11.95 4.79 -24.93
N MET A 493 -12.07 5.43 -23.76
CA MET A 493 -10.97 6.02 -23.00
C MET A 493 -11.22 5.87 -21.50
N LEU A 494 -10.14 5.89 -20.72
CA LEU A 494 -10.26 5.94 -19.26
C LEU A 494 -10.89 7.27 -18.82
N PRO A 495 -11.75 7.27 -17.79
CA PRO A 495 -12.20 8.49 -17.13
C PRO A 495 -11.00 9.33 -16.71
N PHE A 496 -11.06 10.66 -16.81
CA PHE A 496 -9.98 11.54 -16.36
C PHE A 496 -10.49 12.61 -15.41
N VAL A 497 -9.59 13.10 -14.56
CA VAL A 497 -9.84 14.17 -13.61
C VAL A 497 -8.92 15.34 -13.94
N ASN A 498 -9.49 16.55 -13.97
CA ASN A 498 -8.75 17.80 -14.03
C ASN A 498 -8.76 18.41 -12.62
N PHE A 499 -7.60 18.43 -11.96
CA PHE A 499 -7.43 18.96 -10.61
C PHE A 499 -7.30 20.49 -10.56
N LEU A 500 -7.15 21.15 -11.72
CA LEU A 500 -6.97 22.60 -11.83
C LEU A 500 -8.20 23.32 -12.41
N LYS A 501 -9.38 22.70 -12.36
CA LYS A 501 -10.63 23.38 -12.73
C LYS A 501 -10.86 24.56 -11.78
N GLU A 502 -11.02 25.75 -12.36
CA GLU A 502 -11.14 26.97 -11.54
C GLU A 502 -12.45 27.03 -10.74
N ASN A 503 -13.54 26.40 -11.21
CA ASN A 503 -14.82 26.30 -10.49
C ASN A 503 -15.27 27.63 -9.83
N GLY A 504 -15.13 28.75 -10.54
CA GLY A 504 -15.47 30.10 -10.05
C GLY A 504 -14.38 30.80 -9.23
N ARG A 505 -13.22 30.17 -8.99
CA ARG A 505 -12.05 30.76 -8.33
C ARG A 505 -10.97 31.14 -9.33
N SER A 506 -11.19 32.24 -10.05
CA SER A 506 -10.24 32.69 -11.07
C SER A 506 -8.87 33.05 -10.49
N GLY A 507 -7.81 32.47 -11.06
CA GLY A 507 -6.43 32.64 -10.60
C GLY A 507 -6.03 31.76 -9.41
N TRP A 508 -6.90 30.84 -8.97
CA TRP A 508 -6.55 29.87 -7.92
C TRP A 508 -5.48 28.89 -8.38
N SER A 509 -5.59 28.42 -9.63
CA SER A 509 -4.60 27.54 -10.24
C SER A 509 -3.22 28.19 -10.31
N ASP A 510 -3.16 29.49 -10.61
CA ASP A 510 -1.91 30.25 -10.65
C ASP A 510 -1.33 30.47 -9.25
N ALA A 511 -2.18 30.74 -8.25
CA ALA A 511 -1.73 30.85 -6.86
C ALA A 511 -1.12 29.53 -6.35
N LEU A 512 -1.75 28.39 -6.65
CA LEU A 512 -1.23 27.05 -6.35
C LEU A 512 0.14 26.81 -7.01
N LEU A 513 0.24 27.04 -8.31
CA LEU A 513 1.47 26.79 -9.07
C LEU A 513 2.58 27.78 -8.70
N SER A 514 2.27 28.94 -8.13
CA SER A 514 3.29 29.88 -7.66
C SER A 514 4.11 29.42 -6.45
N GLU A 515 3.75 28.28 -5.82
CA GLU A 515 4.51 27.68 -4.72
C GLU A 515 5.62 26.76 -5.20
N VAL A 516 5.51 26.21 -6.42
CA VAL A 516 6.57 25.36 -7.00
C VAL A 516 7.54 26.21 -7.80
N SER A 517 8.73 25.66 -8.05
CA SER A 517 9.73 26.37 -8.86
C SER A 517 9.23 26.66 -10.27
N GLY A 518 9.83 27.67 -10.90
CA GLY A 518 9.52 28.02 -12.29
C GLY A 518 9.74 26.88 -13.28
N ALA A 519 10.61 25.91 -12.97
CA ALA A 519 10.84 24.74 -13.81
C ALA A 519 9.66 23.75 -13.77
N ASP A 520 8.92 23.73 -12.65
CA ASP A 520 7.80 22.82 -12.40
C ASP A 520 6.43 23.45 -12.72
N GLN A 521 6.28 24.78 -12.77
CA GLN A 521 4.98 25.44 -12.98
C GLN A 521 4.19 24.95 -14.20
N CYS A 522 4.77 25.07 -15.41
CA CYS A 522 4.08 24.67 -16.65
C CYS A 522 3.91 23.15 -16.77
N PRO A 523 4.96 22.32 -16.53
CA PRO A 523 4.82 20.87 -16.59
C PRO A 523 3.82 20.32 -15.58
N LEU A 524 3.85 20.81 -14.32
CA LEU A 524 2.90 20.38 -13.30
C LEU A 524 1.48 20.78 -13.64
N ARG A 525 1.28 21.97 -14.25
CA ARG A 525 -0.03 22.39 -14.76
C ARG A 525 -0.59 21.38 -15.77
N TYR A 526 0.22 20.99 -16.74
CA TYR A 526 -0.20 20.00 -17.74
C TYR A 526 -0.49 18.65 -17.08
N TYR A 527 0.38 18.21 -16.16
CA TYR A 527 0.21 16.97 -15.42
C TYR A 527 -1.14 16.95 -14.69
N LEU A 528 -1.42 17.93 -13.82
CA LEU A 528 -2.63 17.97 -12.99
C LEU A 528 -3.93 18.27 -13.78
N SER A 529 -3.83 18.81 -15.00
CA SER A 529 -5.00 19.15 -15.81
C SER A 529 -5.68 17.96 -16.48
N ASN A 530 -4.96 16.85 -16.65
CA ASN A 530 -5.48 15.67 -17.32
C ASN A 530 -4.90 14.39 -16.72
N ARG A 531 -5.50 13.91 -15.62
CA ARG A 531 -5.11 12.67 -14.93
C ARG A 531 -6.12 11.55 -15.17
N PRO A 532 -5.79 10.55 -16.01
CA PRO A 532 -6.58 9.33 -16.13
C PRO A 532 -6.79 8.68 -14.76
N LEU A 533 -8.02 8.25 -14.49
CA LEU A 533 -8.51 7.72 -13.22
C LEU A 533 -8.35 8.64 -12.00
N GLY A 534 -7.91 9.89 -12.20
CA GLY A 534 -7.43 10.74 -11.12
C GLY A 534 -6.18 10.17 -10.42
N PHE A 535 -5.45 9.25 -11.08
CA PHE A 535 -4.26 8.61 -10.53
C PHE A 535 -2.99 9.28 -11.03
N GLY A 536 -2.10 9.65 -10.10
CA GLY A 536 -0.82 10.29 -10.39
C GLY A 536 0.30 9.75 -9.52
N ILE A 537 1.48 9.65 -10.11
CA ILE A 537 2.73 9.33 -9.42
C ILE A 537 3.65 10.55 -9.54
N ILE A 538 4.22 11.00 -8.43
CA ILE A 538 5.18 12.10 -8.33
C ILE A 538 6.46 11.52 -7.73
N LYS A 539 7.61 11.85 -8.29
CA LYS A 539 8.91 11.42 -7.80
C LYS A 539 9.84 12.60 -7.60
N THR A 540 10.43 12.66 -6.43
CA THR A 540 11.50 13.60 -6.08
C THR A 540 12.85 12.98 -6.43
N VAL A 541 13.70 13.76 -7.09
CA VAL A 541 15.09 13.36 -7.34
C VAL A 541 15.89 13.67 -6.08
N THR A 542 16.74 12.74 -5.67
CA THR A 542 17.65 12.92 -4.55
C THR A 542 18.47 14.21 -4.77
N ASN A 543 18.50 15.10 -3.77
CA ASN A 543 19.12 16.45 -3.77
C ASN A 543 18.28 17.62 -4.32
N ILE A 544 17.01 17.43 -4.67
CA ILE A 544 16.08 18.55 -4.97
C ILE A 544 15.27 18.87 -3.71
N ASN A 545 15.29 20.14 -3.29
CA ASN A 545 14.60 20.62 -2.08
C ASN A 545 13.18 21.17 -2.35
N ASP A 546 12.63 21.04 -3.57
CA ASP A 546 11.25 21.47 -3.85
C ASP A 546 10.23 20.46 -3.28
N THR A 547 9.99 20.59 -1.97
CA THR A 547 8.99 19.81 -1.24
C THR A 547 7.56 20.27 -1.49
N ALA A 548 7.33 21.37 -2.23
CA ALA A 548 6.00 21.95 -2.40
C ALA A 548 5.16 21.23 -3.47
N VAL A 549 5.77 20.46 -4.38
CA VAL A 549 5.06 19.83 -5.52
C VAL A 549 3.92 18.92 -5.07
N LEU A 550 4.17 18.00 -4.14
CA LEU A 550 3.12 17.11 -3.64
C LEU A 550 2.03 17.88 -2.87
N PRO A 551 2.35 18.76 -1.89
CA PRO A 551 1.37 19.62 -1.26
C PRO A 551 0.49 20.41 -2.24
N VAL A 552 1.07 21.01 -3.29
CA VAL A 552 0.33 21.71 -4.33
C VAL A 552 -0.61 20.78 -5.10
N ALA A 553 -0.13 19.60 -5.48
CA ALA A 553 -0.94 18.60 -6.17
C ALA A 553 -2.12 18.12 -5.30
N VAL A 554 -1.90 17.94 -3.98
CA VAL A 554 -2.94 17.57 -3.02
C VAL A 554 -3.94 18.70 -2.81
N LEU A 555 -3.50 19.95 -2.73
CA LEU A 555 -4.40 21.10 -2.63
C LEU A 555 -5.23 21.31 -3.89
N ALA A 556 -4.66 21.02 -5.08
CA ALA A 556 -5.39 20.96 -6.34
C ALA A 556 -6.43 19.83 -6.31
N MET A 557 -6.05 18.63 -5.87
CA MET A 557 -6.98 17.51 -5.70
C MET A 557 -8.10 17.87 -4.72
N HIS A 558 -7.79 18.39 -3.54
CA HIS A 558 -8.76 18.88 -2.55
C HIS A 558 -9.70 19.94 -3.15
N ALA A 559 -9.21 20.86 -3.98
CA ALA A 559 -10.05 21.86 -4.65
C ALA A 559 -11.10 21.23 -5.60
N THR A 560 -10.83 20.04 -6.11
CA THR A 560 -11.73 19.27 -6.99
C THR A 560 -12.62 18.29 -6.22
N VAL A 561 -12.08 17.53 -5.26
CA VAL A 561 -12.78 16.44 -4.57
C VAL A 561 -13.27 16.77 -3.16
N ARG A 562 -12.92 17.97 -2.65
CA ARG A 562 -13.26 18.54 -1.33
C ARG A 562 -12.59 17.89 -0.12
N THR A 563 -12.47 16.56 -0.07
CA THR A 563 -11.96 15.87 1.13
C THR A 563 -10.89 14.85 0.76
N VAL A 564 -9.73 14.95 1.43
CA VAL A 564 -8.57 14.12 1.11
C VAL A 564 -8.07 13.39 2.36
N MET A 565 -7.91 12.07 2.25
CA MET A 565 -7.14 11.30 3.23
C MET A 565 -5.66 11.34 2.81
N ALA A 566 -4.82 11.91 3.66
CA ALA A 566 -3.38 11.91 3.48
C ALA A 566 -2.73 10.84 4.37
N SER A 567 -1.71 10.16 3.87
CA SER A 567 -1.06 9.07 4.58
C SER A 567 0.43 8.95 4.25
N GLY A 568 1.13 8.16 5.07
CA GLY A 568 2.54 7.84 4.96
C GLY A 568 2.85 6.57 5.74
N PRO A 569 3.99 5.92 5.50
CA PRO A 569 4.33 4.62 6.10
C PRO A 569 4.56 4.70 7.61
N THR A 570 4.98 5.86 8.13
CA THR A 570 5.33 6.07 9.55
C THR A 570 4.64 7.32 10.13
N PRO A 571 4.52 7.42 11.47
CA PRO A 571 4.03 8.63 12.13
C PRO A 571 4.85 9.89 11.80
N ASP A 572 6.17 9.76 11.67
CA ASP A 572 7.05 10.87 11.28
C ASP A 572 6.78 11.35 9.84
N ALA A 573 6.67 10.45 8.87
CA ALA A 573 6.33 10.81 7.49
C ALA A 573 4.97 11.53 7.41
N VAL A 574 3.96 11.05 8.16
CA VAL A 574 2.66 11.71 8.26
C VAL A 574 2.78 13.10 8.91
N SER A 575 3.67 13.26 9.89
CA SER A 575 3.89 14.52 10.60
C SER A 575 4.49 15.58 9.69
N GLU A 576 5.51 15.20 8.93
CA GLU A 576 6.19 16.06 7.96
C GLU A 576 5.23 16.45 6.84
N PHE A 577 4.58 15.47 6.22
CA PHE A 577 3.64 15.71 5.13
C PHE A 577 2.48 16.64 5.52
N ALA A 578 1.89 16.45 6.70
CA ALA A 578 0.83 17.32 7.20
C ALA A 578 1.32 18.77 7.45
N SER A 579 2.56 18.91 7.92
CA SER A 579 3.17 20.23 8.17
C SER A 579 3.41 20.97 6.86
N ASP A 580 3.95 20.30 5.85
CA ASP A 580 4.18 20.87 4.51
C ASP A 580 2.87 21.28 3.84
N LEU A 581 1.84 20.40 3.91
CA LEU A 581 0.48 20.74 3.47
C LEU A 581 -0.05 21.99 4.15
N TYR A 582 0.14 22.12 5.47
CA TYR A 582 -0.33 23.27 6.22
C TYR A 582 0.37 24.56 5.80
N VAL A 583 1.70 24.54 5.72
CA VAL A 583 2.51 25.71 5.32
C VAL A 583 2.15 26.17 3.92
N VAL A 584 2.16 25.26 2.94
CA VAL A 584 1.85 25.56 1.53
C VAL A 584 0.41 26.07 1.41
N SER A 585 -0.55 25.45 2.10
CA SER A 585 -1.95 25.87 2.00
C SER A 585 -2.21 27.30 2.49
N ARG A 586 -1.51 27.72 3.55
CA ARG A 586 -1.58 29.09 4.06
C ARG A 586 -0.93 30.09 3.11
N SER A 587 0.21 29.72 2.53
CA SER A 587 0.90 30.54 1.52
C SER A 587 0.00 30.79 0.30
N VAL A 588 -0.61 29.73 -0.24
CA VAL A 588 -1.53 29.81 -1.39
C VAL A 588 -2.75 30.67 -1.07
N ALA A 589 -3.40 30.46 0.09
CA ALA A 589 -4.54 31.26 0.50
C ALA A 589 -4.18 32.75 0.62
N SER A 590 -3.03 33.05 1.23
CA SER A 590 -2.51 34.42 1.35
C SER A 590 -2.30 35.08 -0.02
N LYS A 591 -1.58 34.41 -0.94
CA LYS A 591 -1.32 34.89 -2.31
C LYS A 591 -2.61 35.09 -3.10
N TYR A 592 -3.54 34.13 -3.03
CA TYR A 592 -4.83 34.22 -3.70
C TYR A 592 -5.66 35.40 -3.17
N ASN A 593 -5.59 35.72 -1.88
CA ASN A 593 -6.40 36.78 -1.28
C ASN A 593 -5.88 38.20 -1.53
N ILE A 594 -4.68 38.37 -2.12
CA ILE A 594 -4.13 39.69 -2.45
C ILE A 594 -5.10 40.44 -3.38
N GLY A 595 -5.52 41.64 -2.96
CA GLY A 595 -6.40 42.52 -3.74
C GLY A 595 -7.87 42.07 -3.83
N ARG A 596 -8.28 41.01 -3.13
CA ARG A 596 -9.67 40.49 -3.14
C ARG A 596 -10.44 40.92 -1.89
N GLY A 597 -11.73 41.21 -2.06
CA GLY A 597 -12.66 41.48 -0.94
C GLY A 597 -12.97 40.21 -0.12
N GLN A 598 -13.56 40.38 1.07
CA GLN A 598 -13.85 39.25 1.99
C GLN A 598 -14.71 38.15 1.35
N GLU A 599 -15.71 38.50 0.54
CA GLU A 599 -16.60 37.52 -0.12
C GLU A 599 -15.90 36.73 -1.24
N ALA A 600 -14.86 37.29 -1.85
CA ALA A 600 -14.08 36.66 -2.92
C ALA A 600 -12.80 35.95 -2.41
N SER A 601 -12.52 36.05 -1.11
CA SER A 601 -11.36 35.43 -0.47
C SER A 601 -11.53 33.91 -0.32
N SER A 602 -10.44 33.17 -0.44
CA SER A 602 -10.38 31.74 -0.15
C SER A 602 -9.75 31.52 1.22
N ARG A 603 -10.28 30.55 1.96
CA ARG A 603 -9.74 30.12 3.25
C ARG A 603 -8.86 28.89 3.07
N ALA A 604 -7.83 28.76 3.90
CA ALA A 604 -7.02 27.57 3.97
C ALA A 604 -7.87 26.37 4.43
N PRO A 605 -7.62 25.15 3.90
CA PRO A 605 -8.29 23.94 4.35
C PRO A 605 -7.95 23.61 5.81
N LEU A 606 -8.90 23.02 6.53
CA LEU A 606 -8.66 22.44 7.84
C LEU A 606 -7.93 21.09 7.68
N ILE A 607 -6.65 21.09 8.04
CA ILE A 607 -5.79 19.90 8.04
C ILE A 607 -5.69 19.38 9.48
N ILE A 608 -6.08 18.13 9.70
CA ILE A 608 -5.99 17.48 11.01
C ILE A 608 -5.15 16.22 10.92
N ARG A 609 -4.20 16.08 11.83
CA ARG A 609 -3.49 14.83 12.08
C ARG A 609 -4.31 13.93 13.00
N GLY A 610 -4.73 12.78 12.48
CA GLY A 610 -5.58 11.81 13.19
C GLY A 610 -4.76 10.80 14.00
N PHE A 611 -5.17 10.58 15.25
CA PHE A 611 -4.57 9.62 16.18
C PHE A 611 -5.62 9.07 17.15
N GLN A 612 -5.20 8.23 18.09
CA GLN A 612 -6.07 7.65 19.11
C GLN A 612 -6.68 8.76 19.99
N LEU A 613 -8.02 8.84 20.05
CA LEU A 613 -8.73 9.89 20.80
C LEU A 613 -8.42 9.87 22.29
N GLN A 614 -8.17 8.69 22.86
CA GLN A 614 -7.82 8.56 24.27
C GLN A 614 -6.48 9.23 24.58
N VAL A 615 -5.46 9.01 23.75
CA VAL A 615 -4.14 9.63 23.90
C VAL A 615 -4.22 11.13 23.71
N GLU A 616 -5.02 11.60 22.74
CA GLU A 616 -5.28 13.04 22.55
C GLU A 616 -5.95 13.65 23.79
N CYS A 617 -6.99 13.01 24.34
CA CYS A 617 -7.69 13.48 25.53
C CYS A 617 -6.77 13.56 26.76
N GLU A 618 -5.92 12.56 26.96
CA GLU A 618 -4.94 12.55 28.05
C GLU A 618 -3.88 13.64 27.89
N ALA A 619 -3.36 13.83 26.67
CA ALA A 619 -2.42 14.92 26.37
C ALA A 619 -3.08 16.29 26.58
N PHE A 620 -4.33 16.47 26.16
CA PHE A 620 -5.11 17.68 26.40
C PHE A 620 -5.25 17.98 27.89
N LYS A 621 -5.64 16.99 28.71
CA LYS A 621 -5.76 17.16 30.18
C LYS A 621 -4.42 17.47 30.84
N ARG A 622 -3.32 16.86 30.39
CA ARG A 622 -1.97 17.20 30.85
C ARG A 622 -1.59 18.63 30.49
N LEU A 623 -1.99 19.14 29.33
CA LEU A 623 -1.80 20.55 28.96
C LEU A 623 -2.70 21.51 29.75
N LEU A 624 -3.87 21.06 30.21
CA LEU A 624 -4.66 21.81 31.18
C LEU A 624 -3.95 21.89 32.53
N GLN A 625 -3.16 20.91 32.94
CA GLN A 625 -2.39 21.00 34.18
C GLN A 625 -1.10 21.80 33.98
N TYR A 626 -0.38 21.50 32.90
CA TYR A 626 0.94 22.03 32.58
C TYR A 626 0.99 22.58 31.14
N PRO A 627 0.55 23.84 30.92
CA PRO A 627 0.41 24.41 29.57
C PRO A 627 1.71 24.51 28.75
N HIS A 628 2.87 24.46 29.41
CA HIS A 628 4.19 24.62 28.80
C HIS A 628 4.78 23.32 28.23
N LEU A 629 4.16 22.16 28.48
CA LEU A 629 4.73 20.87 28.06
C LEU A 629 4.79 20.69 26.54
N GLY A 630 3.92 21.35 25.77
CA GLY A 630 3.85 21.13 24.32
C GLY A 630 3.67 19.63 24.01
N ASP A 631 4.52 19.09 23.14
CA ASP A 631 4.51 17.66 22.78
C ASP A 631 4.89 16.72 23.94
N GLU A 632 5.57 17.20 24.99
CA GLU A 632 5.84 16.41 26.20
C GLU A 632 4.58 16.09 27.01
N ALA A 633 3.45 16.70 26.68
CA ALA A 633 2.18 16.34 27.28
C ALA A 633 1.70 14.95 26.82
N VAL A 634 2.18 14.47 25.67
CA VAL A 634 1.88 13.12 25.22
C VAL A 634 2.39 12.11 26.25
N GLY A 635 1.54 11.12 26.55
CA GLY A 635 1.82 10.02 27.45
C GLY A 635 3.13 9.29 27.17
N CYS A 636 3.59 8.58 28.19
CA CYS A 636 4.40 7.40 27.94
C CYS A 636 3.47 6.19 27.85
N ASP A 637 3.94 5.14 27.20
CA ASP A 637 3.35 3.80 27.31
C ASP A 637 3.42 3.26 28.77
N GLU A 638 2.86 2.07 29.00
CA GLU A 638 2.91 1.39 30.30
C GLU A 638 4.35 1.19 30.86
N TRP A 639 5.36 1.21 29.98
CA TRP A 639 6.77 1.05 30.30
C TRP A 639 7.48 2.37 30.59
N GLY A 640 6.84 3.52 30.38
CA GLY A 640 7.46 4.82 30.51
C GLY A 640 8.22 5.28 29.27
N VAL A 641 8.04 4.60 28.13
CA VAL A 641 8.59 5.04 26.83
C VAL A 641 7.66 6.05 26.21
N LYS A 642 8.23 7.18 25.77
CA LYS A 642 7.49 8.25 25.13
C LYS A 642 6.85 7.75 23.83
N LEU A 643 5.55 8.02 23.65
CA LEU A 643 4.87 7.73 22.40
C LEU A 643 5.43 8.64 21.29
N ASP A 644 5.64 8.07 20.12
CA ASP A 644 6.07 8.80 18.93
C ASP A 644 4.90 9.56 18.29
N TRP A 645 4.42 10.58 19.00
CA TRP A 645 3.32 11.43 18.57
C TRP A 645 3.59 12.90 18.90
N LYS A 646 3.44 13.76 17.90
CA LYS A 646 3.54 15.23 18.01
C LYS A 646 2.14 15.85 17.93
N LEU A 647 1.86 16.86 18.75
CA LEU A 647 0.53 17.48 18.85
C LEU A 647 0.26 18.52 17.76
N HIS A 648 1.28 19.02 17.06
CA HIS A 648 1.07 20.00 15.98
C HIS A 648 0.04 19.49 14.96
N LEU A 649 -1.00 20.29 14.70
CA LEU A 649 -2.16 19.98 13.84
C LEU A 649 -3.03 18.79 14.28
N SER A 650 -2.83 18.26 15.50
CA SER A 650 -3.69 17.21 16.05
C SER A 650 -5.06 17.76 16.49
N ALA A 651 -5.97 16.86 16.88
CA ALA A 651 -7.26 17.26 17.44
C ALA A 651 -7.09 18.08 18.73
N THR A 652 -6.13 17.72 19.59
CA THR A 652 -5.74 18.49 20.79
C THR A 652 -5.28 19.90 20.43
N PHE A 653 -4.44 20.05 19.42
CA PHE A 653 -3.97 21.36 18.97
C PHE A 653 -5.12 22.25 18.53
N TRP A 654 -5.97 21.76 17.62
CA TRP A 654 -7.09 22.56 17.10
C TRP A 654 -8.13 22.88 18.17
N LEU A 655 -8.40 21.95 19.10
CA LEU A 655 -9.29 22.20 20.23
C LEU A 655 -8.76 23.32 21.12
N ARG A 656 -7.47 23.31 21.47
CA ARG A 656 -6.84 24.38 22.27
C ARG A 656 -6.85 25.73 21.55
N VAL A 657 -6.64 25.76 20.24
CA VAL A 657 -6.74 26.97 19.42
C VAL A 657 -8.16 27.53 19.48
N CYS A 658 -9.19 26.69 19.28
CA CYS A 658 -10.59 27.13 19.33
C CYS A 658 -11.02 27.60 20.73
N LEU A 659 -10.49 26.98 21.78
CA LEU A 659 -10.71 27.38 23.18
C LEU A 659 -9.96 28.65 23.59
N GLY A 660 -9.13 29.22 22.70
CA GLY A 660 -8.43 30.49 22.94
C GLY A 660 -7.22 30.35 23.84
N SER A 661 -6.40 29.31 23.64
CA SER A 661 -5.16 29.13 24.41
C SER A 661 -4.13 30.22 24.12
N ASP A 662 -3.64 30.88 25.16
CA ASP A 662 -2.61 31.94 25.07
C ASP A 662 -1.23 31.44 24.58
N SER A 663 -0.98 30.13 24.72
CA SER A 663 0.28 29.50 24.29
C SER A 663 0.33 29.15 22.81
N LEU A 664 -0.77 29.33 22.07
CA LEU A 664 -0.88 28.99 20.66
C LEU A 664 -1.30 30.23 19.83
N PRO A 665 -1.00 30.25 18.53
CA PRO A 665 -1.49 31.32 17.66
C PRO A 665 -3.02 31.38 17.66
N LEU A 666 -3.57 32.59 17.68
CA LEU A 666 -5.00 32.82 17.50
C LEU A 666 -5.46 32.36 16.12
N LEU A 667 -6.76 31.99 16.02
CA LEU A 667 -7.41 31.70 14.74
C LEU A 667 -7.22 32.87 13.78
N HIS A 668 -6.58 32.59 12.65
CA HIS A 668 -6.38 33.55 11.59
C HIS A 668 -7.68 33.76 10.80
N LYS A 669 -7.84 34.96 10.21
CA LYS A 669 -9.02 35.29 9.38
C LYS A 669 -9.19 34.34 8.18
N ASP A 670 -8.07 33.83 7.66
CA ASP A 670 -8.03 32.93 6.51
C ASP A 670 -8.15 31.45 6.90
N ASP A 671 -8.22 31.14 8.21
CA ASP A 671 -8.51 29.77 8.66
C ASP A 671 -9.95 29.38 8.30
N ARG A 672 -10.20 28.08 8.19
CA ARG A 672 -11.48 27.54 7.74
C ARG A 672 -12.65 28.08 8.57
N LYS A 673 -13.75 28.48 7.91
CA LYS A 673 -14.92 29.08 8.55
C LYS A 673 -15.49 28.20 9.68
N ILE A 674 -15.44 26.89 9.51
CA ILE A 674 -15.94 25.93 10.51
C ILE A 674 -15.21 26.04 11.85
N LEU A 675 -13.93 26.44 11.88
CA LEU A 675 -13.21 26.66 13.14
C LEU A 675 -13.71 27.90 13.88
N HIS A 676 -14.03 28.97 13.15
CA HIS A 676 -14.65 30.18 13.71
C HIS A 676 -16.06 29.87 14.25
N GLU A 677 -16.84 29.11 13.50
CA GLU A 677 -18.17 28.64 13.95
C GLU A 677 -18.06 27.72 15.17
N PHE A 678 -17.07 26.83 15.21
CA PHE A 678 -16.80 25.94 16.33
C PHE A 678 -16.36 26.72 17.58
N GLN A 679 -15.50 27.74 17.44
CA GLN A 679 -15.12 28.62 18.54
C GLN A 679 -16.34 29.35 19.12
N VAL A 680 -17.25 29.86 18.27
CA VAL A 680 -18.50 30.48 18.71
C VAL A 680 -19.43 29.48 19.39
N LEU A 681 -19.51 28.24 18.87
CA LEU A 681 -20.31 27.18 19.45
C LEU A 681 -19.84 26.85 20.86
N VAL A 682 -18.53 26.62 21.03
CA VAL A 682 -17.95 26.26 22.33
C VAL A 682 -18.11 27.39 23.35
N ALA A 683 -17.97 28.65 22.93
CA ALA A 683 -18.20 29.82 23.79
C ALA A 683 -19.66 29.98 24.27
N ARG A 684 -20.64 29.37 23.61
CA ARG A 684 -22.06 29.43 23.98
C ARG A 684 -22.50 28.31 24.91
N ILE A 685 -21.67 27.29 25.12
CA ILE A 685 -22.02 26.15 25.97
C ILE A 685 -21.57 26.46 27.39
N ASP A 686 -22.51 26.78 28.28
CA ASP A 686 -22.23 27.15 29.68
C ASP A 686 -21.37 26.10 30.42
N MET A 687 -21.56 24.81 30.10
CA MET A 687 -20.78 23.71 30.68
C MET A 687 -19.26 23.82 30.36
N LEU A 688 -18.90 24.45 29.24
CA LEU A 688 -17.51 24.58 28.77
C LEU A 688 -16.88 25.90 29.24
N ALA A 689 -17.61 26.79 29.90
CA ALA A 689 -17.08 28.08 30.37
C ALA A 689 -15.85 27.93 31.31
N PRO A 690 -15.85 27.03 32.32
CA PRO A 690 -14.65 26.81 33.14
C PRO A 690 -13.46 26.28 32.33
N LEU A 691 -13.72 25.46 31.31
CA LEU A 691 -12.67 24.94 30.44
C LEU A 691 -12.05 26.03 29.57
N LEU A 692 -12.87 26.92 29.01
CA LEU A 692 -12.43 28.11 28.25
C LEU A 692 -11.54 29.02 29.12
N GLU A 693 -11.99 29.31 30.34
CA GLU A 693 -11.21 30.13 31.28
C GLU A 693 -9.89 29.46 31.65
N ARG A 694 -9.88 28.14 31.84
CA ARG A 694 -8.64 27.42 32.14
C ARG A 694 -7.67 27.45 30.97
N VAL A 695 -8.15 27.17 29.75
CA VAL A 695 -7.30 27.11 28.55
C VAL A 695 -6.74 28.49 28.17
N SER A 696 -7.54 29.54 28.34
CA SER A 696 -7.12 30.94 28.16
C SER A 696 -6.32 31.52 29.33
N GLY A 697 -5.96 30.71 30.33
CA GLY A 697 -5.12 31.14 31.46
C GLY A 697 -5.79 32.10 32.45
N LYS A 698 -7.11 32.30 32.37
CA LYS A 698 -7.88 33.18 33.27
C LYS A 698 -8.05 32.61 34.69
N ILE A 699 -8.14 31.28 34.79
CA ILE A 699 -8.21 30.55 36.07
C ILE A 699 -7.06 29.56 36.20
N SER A 700 -6.67 29.25 37.43
CA SER A 700 -5.62 28.27 37.72
C SER A 700 -6.11 26.83 37.52
N TRP A 701 -5.18 25.87 37.53
CA TRP A 701 -5.53 24.44 37.51
C TRP A 701 -6.32 24.05 38.77
N GLU A 702 -5.91 24.56 39.94
CA GLU A 702 -6.55 24.30 41.23
C GLU A 702 -7.98 24.83 41.25
N GLU A 703 -8.21 26.03 40.72
CA GLU A 703 -9.54 26.62 40.58
C GLU A 703 -10.42 25.81 39.62
N TYR A 704 -9.86 25.35 38.50
CA TYR A 704 -10.57 24.51 37.54
C TYR A 704 -11.01 23.16 38.14
N VAL A 705 -10.12 22.48 38.87
CA VAL A 705 -10.42 21.18 39.49
C VAL A 705 -11.32 21.30 40.72
N ALA A 706 -11.31 22.45 41.41
CA ALA A 706 -12.26 22.73 42.49
C ALA A 706 -13.70 22.94 41.98
N GLY A 707 -13.87 23.27 40.70
CA GLY A 707 -15.16 23.45 40.03
C GLY A 707 -15.71 22.16 39.39
N LYS A 708 -16.75 22.32 38.56
CA LYS A 708 -17.29 21.23 37.74
C LYS A 708 -16.43 21.07 36.47
N THR A 709 -15.57 20.07 36.45
CA THR A 709 -14.70 19.77 35.31
C THR A 709 -15.46 19.11 34.16
N VAL A 710 -14.99 19.34 32.94
CA VAL A 710 -15.48 18.64 31.74
C VAL A 710 -14.92 17.22 31.72
N GLY A 711 -15.78 16.23 31.42
CA GLY A 711 -15.40 14.83 31.36
C GLY A 711 -14.69 14.46 30.06
N ASP A 712 -14.06 13.28 30.07
CA ASP A 712 -13.25 12.78 28.95
C ASP A 712 -14.12 12.51 27.72
N ALA A 713 -15.35 12.05 27.91
CA ALA A 713 -16.30 11.79 26.83
C ALA A 713 -16.68 13.08 26.08
N GLU A 714 -16.91 14.18 26.80
CA GLU A 714 -17.21 15.48 26.19
C GLU A 714 -16.02 16.05 25.43
N ILE A 715 -14.79 15.95 25.99
CA ILE A 715 -13.55 16.38 25.32
C ILE A 715 -13.36 15.58 24.02
N MET A 716 -13.47 14.26 24.09
CA MET A 716 -13.34 13.39 22.92
C MET A 716 -14.44 13.65 21.88
N ALA A 717 -15.66 14.00 22.30
CA ALA A 717 -16.74 14.39 21.38
C ALA A 717 -16.41 15.68 20.62
N LEU A 718 -15.84 16.69 21.30
CA LEU A 718 -15.37 17.92 20.66
C LEU A 718 -14.23 17.66 19.66
N MET A 719 -13.27 16.81 20.03
CA MET A 719 -12.18 16.39 19.13
C MET A 719 -12.71 15.66 17.90
N LYS A 720 -13.67 14.75 18.09
CA LYS A 720 -14.32 14.03 16.99
C LYS A 720 -15.07 14.97 16.06
N MET A 721 -15.76 15.98 16.59
CA MET A 721 -16.42 17.00 15.76
C MET A 721 -15.43 17.77 14.87
N LEU A 722 -14.23 18.08 15.38
CA LEU A 722 -13.18 18.71 14.58
C LEU A 722 -12.72 17.79 13.44
N ILE A 723 -12.43 16.52 13.75
CA ILE A 723 -12.00 15.51 12.78
C ILE A 723 -13.08 15.30 11.71
N ASP A 724 -14.34 15.15 12.12
CA ASP A 724 -15.47 14.96 11.22
C ASP A 724 -15.54 16.11 10.20
N ASN A 725 -15.25 17.35 10.61
CA ASN A 725 -15.29 18.54 9.76
C ASN A 725 -13.96 18.90 9.06
N ALA A 726 -12.93 18.08 9.19
CA ALA A 726 -11.66 18.31 8.52
C ALA A 726 -11.81 18.22 6.99
N ASP A 727 -11.11 19.10 6.27
CA ASP A 727 -11.00 19.04 4.82
C ASP A 727 -9.93 18.00 4.41
N ILE A 728 -8.85 17.86 5.21
CA ILE A 728 -7.78 16.88 5.00
C ILE A 728 -7.46 16.19 6.33
N VAL A 729 -7.52 14.86 6.36
CA VAL A 729 -7.11 14.05 7.52
C VAL A 729 -5.82 13.30 7.18
N CYS A 730 -4.78 13.55 7.97
CA CYS A 730 -3.47 12.93 7.83
C CYS A 730 -3.28 11.83 8.90
N THR A 731 -3.10 10.58 8.51
CA THR A 731 -2.87 9.49 9.49
C THR A 731 -2.19 8.27 8.84
N THR A 732 -1.67 7.34 9.65
CA THR A 732 -1.02 6.13 9.15
C THR A 732 -2.04 5.10 8.65
N PRO A 733 -1.65 4.16 7.77
CA PRO A 733 -2.53 3.08 7.29
C PRO A 733 -3.14 2.24 8.42
N SER A 734 -2.40 2.02 9.51
CA SER A 734 -2.89 1.27 10.67
C SER A 734 -4.02 2.00 11.37
N LEU A 735 -3.80 3.26 11.77
CA LEU A 735 -4.79 4.08 12.47
C LEU A 735 -6.03 4.36 11.61
N ALA A 736 -5.86 4.52 10.30
CA ALA A 736 -6.95 4.65 9.33
C ALA A 736 -7.91 3.43 9.29
N HIS A 737 -7.55 2.31 9.91
CA HIS A 737 -8.35 1.11 10.00
C HIS A 737 -8.71 0.73 11.44
N THR A 738 -7.82 0.92 12.41
CA THR A 738 -8.03 0.51 13.80
C THR A 738 -8.87 1.50 14.58
N GLU A 739 -8.76 2.80 14.27
CA GLU A 739 -9.50 3.84 14.99
C GLU A 739 -10.86 4.08 14.34
N ASP A 740 -11.95 3.78 15.06
CA ASP A 740 -13.32 3.86 14.52
C ASP A 740 -13.66 5.22 13.90
N HIS A 741 -13.20 6.32 14.50
CA HIS A 741 -13.47 7.66 14.01
C HIS A 741 -12.71 7.96 12.70
N LEU A 742 -11.47 7.47 12.56
CA LEU A 742 -10.68 7.62 11.32
C LEU A 742 -11.16 6.66 10.24
N LYS A 743 -11.50 5.42 10.60
CA LYS A 743 -12.11 4.45 9.70
C LYS A 743 -13.42 4.97 9.15
N LYS A 744 -14.29 5.52 10.00
CA LYS A 744 -15.54 6.15 9.60
C LYS A 744 -15.29 7.33 8.65
N TRP A 745 -14.35 8.22 8.99
CA TRP A 745 -14.02 9.35 8.13
C TRP A 745 -13.50 8.90 6.76
N LYS A 746 -12.61 7.90 6.73
CA LYS A 746 -12.09 7.29 5.50
C LYS A 746 -13.24 6.78 4.63
N VAL A 747 -14.13 5.96 5.19
CA VAL A 747 -15.22 5.29 4.46
C VAL A 747 -16.31 6.26 4.00
N GLU A 748 -16.70 7.21 4.85
CA GLU A 748 -17.87 8.06 4.61
C GLU A 748 -17.49 9.39 3.96
N ARG A 749 -16.31 9.94 4.26
CA ARG A 749 -15.93 11.32 3.90
C ARG A 749 -14.78 11.43 2.93
N ALA A 750 -13.82 10.50 2.87
CA ALA A 750 -12.71 10.63 1.93
C ALA A 750 -13.22 10.59 0.47
N ARG A 751 -12.69 11.49 -0.37
CA ARG A 751 -12.99 11.55 -1.82
C ARG A 751 -11.73 11.62 -2.68
N GLY A 752 -10.56 11.74 -2.06
CA GLY A 752 -9.25 11.57 -2.68
C GLY A 752 -8.25 11.03 -1.68
N ILE A 753 -7.19 10.42 -2.17
CA ILE A 753 -6.12 9.80 -1.39
C ILE A 753 -4.79 10.44 -1.78
N ALA A 754 -3.97 10.80 -0.80
CA ALA A 754 -2.62 11.25 -1.02
C ALA A 754 -1.68 10.42 -0.15
N VAL A 755 -0.61 9.89 -0.72
CA VAL A 755 0.38 9.11 0.01
C VAL A 755 1.75 9.69 -0.26
N ASP A 756 2.40 10.12 0.80
CA ASP A 756 3.81 10.47 0.78
C ASP A 756 4.68 9.28 1.21
N GLU A 757 5.94 9.29 0.82
CA GLU A 757 6.90 8.20 1.10
C GLU A 757 6.38 6.81 0.67
N ALA A 758 5.62 6.76 -0.43
CA ALA A 758 5.04 5.54 -0.99
C ALA A 758 6.12 4.54 -1.46
N GLY A 759 7.37 5.00 -1.61
CA GLY A 759 8.55 4.17 -1.83
C GLY A 759 8.91 3.26 -0.65
N HIS A 760 8.46 3.62 0.56
CA HIS A 760 8.64 2.85 1.79
C HIS A 760 7.34 2.19 2.29
N MET A 761 6.26 2.28 1.50
CA MET A 761 4.96 1.71 1.85
C MET A 761 4.72 0.37 1.14
N SER A 762 4.25 -0.63 1.89
CA SER A 762 3.82 -1.91 1.33
C SER A 762 2.55 -1.75 0.48
N ARG A 763 2.32 -2.67 -0.46
CA ARG A 763 1.06 -2.69 -1.23
C ARG A 763 -0.17 -2.92 -0.35
N GLY A 764 -0.06 -3.77 0.69
CA GLY A 764 -1.15 -4.01 1.64
C GLY A 764 -1.53 -2.75 2.44
N ASP A 765 -0.54 -1.93 2.82
CA ASP A 765 -0.80 -0.65 3.49
C ASP A 765 -1.47 0.36 2.57
N LEU A 766 -0.99 0.49 1.32
CA LEU A 766 -1.63 1.36 0.34
C LEU A 766 -3.10 0.96 0.16
N TYR A 767 -3.40 -0.33 0.00
CA TYR A 767 -4.77 -0.80 -0.23
C TYR A 767 -5.66 -0.59 1.00
N SER A 768 -5.08 -0.65 2.20
CA SER A 768 -5.80 -0.37 3.46
C SER A 768 -6.31 1.08 3.55
N VAL A 769 -5.60 2.02 2.91
CA VAL A 769 -5.97 3.44 2.84
C VAL A 769 -6.82 3.73 1.61
N TRP A 770 -6.43 3.25 0.43
CA TRP A 770 -7.11 3.54 -0.83
C TRP A 770 -8.48 2.85 -0.93
N GLY A 771 -8.61 1.64 -0.37
CA GLY A 771 -9.80 0.81 -0.49
C GLY A 771 -9.93 0.20 -1.89
N ASN A 772 -11.16 -0.15 -2.30
CA ASN A 772 -11.41 -0.88 -3.55
C ASN A 772 -12.26 -0.11 -4.58
N THR A 773 -12.62 1.15 -4.33
CA THR A 773 -13.56 1.92 -5.20
C THR A 773 -12.92 2.96 -6.13
N LEU A 774 -11.58 2.93 -6.30
CA LEU A 774 -10.82 3.83 -7.18
C LEU A 774 -11.12 5.33 -6.94
N LEU A 775 -10.86 5.81 -5.72
CA LEU A 775 -10.79 7.26 -5.49
C LEU A 775 -9.57 7.86 -6.23
N PRO A 776 -9.63 9.13 -6.68
CA PRO A 776 -8.44 9.86 -7.12
C PRO A 776 -7.29 9.71 -6.12
N CYS A 777 -6.09 9.42 -6.61
CA CYS A 777 -4.97 9.04 -5.77
C CYS A 777 -3.65 9.62 -6.30
N LEU A 778 -2.92 10.30 -5.42
CA LEU A 778 -1.57 10.80 -5.69
C LEU A 778 -0.58 10.05 -4.81
N LEU A 779 0.43 9.43 -5.43
CA LEU A 779 1.53 8.76 -4.74
C LEU A 779 2.82 9.55 -4.96
N ALA A 780 3.55 9.78 -3.89
CA ALA A 780 4.85 10.43 -3.91
C ALA A 780 5.92 9.59 -3.19
N GLY A 781 7.17 9.84 -3.54
CA GLY A 781 8.35 9.28 -2.91
C GLY A 781 9.55 9.39 -3.82
N ASP A 782 10.65 8.78 -3.43
CA ASP A 782 11.92 8.99 -4.11
C ASP A 782 12.05 8.30 -5.48
N GLU A 783 12.97 8.82 -6.29
CA GLU A 783 13.34 8.21 -7.56
C GLU A 783 13.97 6.83 -7.36
N GLU A 784 14.80 6.67 -6.32
CA GLU A 784 15.46 5.41 -5.98
C GLU A 784 14.53 4.47 -5.20
N PHE A 785 14.43 3.23 -5.66
CA PHE A 785 13.66 2.20 -4.96
C PHE A 785 14.54 1.45 -3.96
N VAL A 786 14.28 1.67 -2.67
CA VAL A 786 14.83 0.86 -1.58
C VAL A 786 13.89 -0.30 -1.32
N PRO A 787 14.34 -1.56 -1.42
CA PRO A 787 13.50 -2.71 -1.12
C PRO A 787 13.03 -2.70 0.34
N LEU A 788 11.76 -3.00 0.57
CA LEU A 788 11.19 -3.08 1.91
C LEU A 788 11.87 -4.18 2.74
N GLU A 789 11.85 -3.99 4.06
CA GLU A 789 12.32 -5.00 5.00
C GLU A 789 11.30 -6.14 5.10
N VAL A 790 11.77 -7.37 5.00
CA VAL A 790 10.95 -8.60 5.08
C VAL A 790 11.70 -9.57 5.98
N LYS A 791 11.13 -9.87 7.14
CA LYS A 791 11.82 -10.57 8.24
C LYS A 791 12.34 -11.94 7.81
N SER A 792 11.53 -12.66 7.05
CA SER A 792 11.80 -14.02 6.56
C SER A 792 12.58 -14.07 5.24
N TYR A 793 13.08 -12.94 4.73
CA TYR A 793 13.62 -12.87 3.37
C TYR A 793 14.85 -13.74 3.12
N HIS A 794 15.68 -14.00 4.13
CA HIS A 794 16.81 -14.92 3.98
C HIS A 794 16.56 -16.28 4.65
N ASP A 795 15.39 -16.46 5.25
CA ASP A 795 15.11 -17.61 6.10
C ASP A 795 14.70 -18.84 5.30
N MET A 796 15.30 -19.96 5.68
CA MET A 796 15.01 -21.27 5.15
C MET A 796 14.73 -22.28 6.27
N ASP A 797 13.98 -23.31 5.96
CA ASP A 797 13.80 -24.46 6.85
C ASP A 797 15.00 -25.43 6.79
N ASN A 798 14.96 -26.47 7.64
CA ASN A 798 16.00 -27.51 7.70
C ASN A 798 16.14 -28.33 6.40
N TYR A 799 15.20 -28.19 5.46
CA TYR A 799 15.20 -28.82 4.15
C TYR A 799 15.61 -27.85 3.04
N ARG A 800 16.02 -26.61 3.38
CA ARG A 800 16.36 -25.52 2.47
C ARG A 800 15.21 -25.10 1.53
N ASN A 801 13.97 -25.20 2.03
CA ASN A 801 12.84 -24.48 1.46
C ASN A 801 12.82 -23.07 2.04
N PHE A 802 12.43 -22.09 1.23
CA PHE A 802 12.23 -20.74 1.73
C PHE A 802 11.01 -20.66 2.62
N ARG A 803 11.12 -19.96 3.75
CA ARG A 803 9.97 -19.71 4.65
C ARG A 803 8.94 -18.79 3.99
N ASN A 804 9.42 -17.76 3.30
CA ASN A 804 8.60 -16.90 2.46
C ASN A 804 8.98 -17.06 0.99
N ARG A 805 8.12 -17.79 0.26
CA ARG A 805 8.27 -18.06 -1.17
C ARG A 805 7.94 -16.84 -2.02
N PHE A 806 7.29 -15.83 -1.45
CA PHE A 806 6.94 -14.56 -2.07
C PHE A 806 7.83 -13.40 -1.57
N GLY A 807 8.96 -13.69 -0.93
CA GLY A 807 9.84 -12.67 -0.36
C GLY A 807 10.26 -11.58 -1.35
N ASP A 808 10.52 -11.92 -2.62
CA ASP A 808 10.84 -10.93 -3.65
C ASP A 808 9.64 -10.04 -4.03
N ASP A 809 8.41 -10.52 -3.82
CA ASP A 809 7.19 -9.73 -4.01
C ASP A 809 6.93 -8.83 -2.80
N ALA A 810 7.08 -9.36 -1.58
CA ALA A 810 6.93 -8.61 -0.32
C ALA A 810 7.84 -7.37 -0.24
N ARG A 811 9.04 -7.45 -0.82
CA ARG A 811 10.02 -6.37 -0.81
C ARG A 811 9.70 -5.19 -1.74
N LYS A 812 8.70 -5.31 -2.61
CA LYS A 812 8.30 -4.21 -3.50
C LYS A 812 7.38 -3.24 -2.79
N SER A 813 7.74 -1.97 -2.86
CA SER A 813 6.83 -0.91 -2.46
C SER A 813 5.70 -0.73 -3.46
N ALA A 814 4.64 -0.06 -3.01
CA ALA A 814 3.52 0.27 -3.86
C ALA A 814 3.93 1.19 -5.02
N LEU A 815 4.81 2.17 -4.74
CA LEU A 815 5.34 3.09 -5.74
C LEU A 815 6.15 2.37 -6.83
N GLU A 816 7.01 1.43 -6.44
CA GLU A 816 7.82 0.64 -7.39
C GLU A 816 6.93 -0.18 -8.32
N PHE A 817 5.97 -0.90 -7.77
CA PHE A 817 5.06 -1.74 -8.53
C PHE A 817 4.22 -0.91 -9.53
N LEU A 818 3.63 0.20 -9.09
CA LEU A 818 2.78 1.04 -9.95
C LEU A 818 3.57 1.77 -11.03
N THR A 819 4.81 2.17 -10.73
CA THR A 819 5.74 2.72 -11.75
C THR A 819 6.03 1.68 -12.84
N ALA A 820 6.23 0.42 -12.47
CA ALA A 820 6.54 -0.67 -13.39
C ALA A 820 5.42 -1.01 -14.39
N THR A 821 4.18 -0.62 -14.11
CA THR A 821 3.04 -0.78 -15.05
C THR A 821 3.20 0.10 -16.32
N GLY A 822 4.13 1.05 -16.26
CA GLY A 822 4.39 2.04 -17.29
C GLY A 822 3.41 3.20 -17.28
N TRP A 823 2.76 3.45 -16.13
CA TRP A 823 2.03 4.69 -15.88
C TRP A 823 3.00 5.90 -15.98
N PRO A 824 2.56 7.06 -16.50
CA PRO A 824 3.41 8.24 -16.54
C PRO A 824 3.73 8.76 -15.14
N VAL A 825 5.00 9.00 -14.85
CA VAL A 825 5.48 9.53 -13.56
C VAL A 825 5.97 10.96 -13.71
N TYR A 826 5.47 11.87 -12.88
CA TYR A 826 6.00 13.22 -12.80
C TYR A 826 7.32 13.19 -12.02
N ARG A 827 8.41 13.71 -12.59
CA ARG A 827 9.68 13.89 -11.87
C ARG A 827 9.88 15.37 -11.58
N VAL A 828 10.05 15.70 -10.30
CA VAL A 828 10.28 17.08 -9.82
C VAL A 828 11.60 17.60 -10.40
N ARG A 829 11.64 18.87 -10.80
CA ARG A 829 12.74 19.42 -11.63
C ARG A 829 13.67 20.39 -10.94
N GLY A 830 13.24 21.04 -9.87
CA GLY A 830 14.13 21.91 -9.08
C GLY A 830 13.35 22.78 -8.14
#